data_AF-A0A832GFQ8-F1
#
_entry.id   AF-A0A832GFQ8-F1
#
_cell.length_a   1.000
_cell.length_b   1.000
_cell.length_c   1.000
_cell.angle_alpha   90.00
_cell.angle_beta   90.00
_cell.angle_gamma   90.00
#
_symmetry.space_group_name_H-M   'P 1'
#
loop_
_entity.id
_entity.type
_entity.pdbx_description
1 polymer ?
#
loop_
_entity_poly.entity_id
_entity_poly.type
_entity_poly.pdbx_seq_one_letter_code
_entity_poly.pdbx_strand_id
1 'polypeptide(L)'
;ADDLAKIGVQIPAALVPTIKLYGYGGQPLSEKPSDGKQNTPIEQPLIVETTSDGSLRSIMFYAAPPRGFTFDSTMKRWRRYQNPYTTKTSYLLTWGGTPGLRATPQSPSHDEPTLLPQYFVQRVLLETDRINAYSSPSGLRWFGDPFDGTTGITLTTPLYGLALNASSMEYTICVAHKSDAAATISISEHGSEIKQIPLAGKTKLYSEYVSILDTARVPIDRVVGDQRAVLRLRYLSPNPLATGSLDYVEIAYPALFIANDDELHVYTEPTEHGVALVSVSGFRSRPLCFDVTNPAQPQLCANVSITEQQATIQVHLDSASQVVQPRQFFFSAKRRKAELTKVDAGRVRDNTIEADMVVVAPMAFIESATAYATYRQQQSGLNVVVMPVEHIYTGFATGMPDPTAIRDFISFAYFNWRKRPQYVLFWGDGHYDYRGLVTTTPNWIPPYQNDNVESEIGRAFDWSYADDSYATEDYFGCVDGDDPIMDIAIGRLTISSEQMGQATLSKIASYERASASDSWAITATLVADDGPTSNGRSDGSLHVSSSERISRKIESVLPGLIQRKVYLPEYPLQLGGSGNRKPGATEAMLSIINGQGTLLLQWIGHGNPRVWAHEEVFDRDKTITLMRNQSKLFFLVAATCDFARFDLTDTQSGAEKLLEWEYGGAIGVFSATRVVYTIANEWISLRFYEELSKRTNDGKRRTLGDVLLGIKLTEYGSNDRRYFLLGDPALRLKLPDLTVQVDSISHFPIRDTSVTACALEQITLSGSIRDPITNEPADQFDGVAVVSLFDADVVMQIQDPAELALGYTTTYQFWKTGGMLHRGAYPVHDGQFHASFTIPKDATLSENPCRLHVWTTRDDQKQTGFGSTRALRVNCVQIASVEDRDGPEITIYLDSRNFRSGDLVRSNPELIVDLRDETGINSTGIGVGHKIEAWVDDNIEAV
;
A
#
# COMPACT_ATOMS: atom_id res chain seq x y z
N ALA A 1 -34.92 -17.96 -21.60
CA ALA A 1 -34.24 -19.25 -21.84
C ALA A 1 -33.16 -19.13 -22.91
N ASP A 2 -33.46 -18.57 -24.08
CA ASP A 2 -32.51 -18.47 -25.20
C ASP A 2 -31.17 -17.81 -24.82
N ASP A 3 -31.19 -16.77 -24.00
CA ASP A 3 -29.97 -16.08 -23.58
C ASP A 3 -29.09 -16.96 -22.65
N LEU A 4 -29.68 -17.86 -21.85
CA LEU A 4 -28.93 -18.89 -21.09
C LEU A 4 -28.40 -19.98 -22.03
N ALA A 5 -29.19 -20.40 -23.02
CA ALA A 5 -28.77 -21.41 -23.99
C ALA A 5 -27.55 -20.96 -24.81
N LYS A 6 -27.43 -19.65 -25.12
CA LYS A 6 -26.26 -19.07 -25.81
C LYS A 6 -24.96 -19.23 -25.04
N ILE A 7 -25.00 -19.27 -23.70
CA ILE A 7 -23.82 -19.52 -22.86
C ILE A 7 -23.70 -21.01 -22.47
N GLY A 8 -24.41 -21.90 -23.17
CA GLY A 8 -24.38 -23.34 -22.93
C GLY A 8 -25.10 -23.79 -21.66
N VAL A 9 -26.03 -22.98 -21.13
CA VAL A 9 -26.79 -23.30 -19.92
C VAL A 9 -28.24 -23.64 -20.27
N GLN A 10 -28.70 -24.82 -19.84
CA GLN A 10 -30.10 -25.24 -19.90
C GLN A 10 -30.57 -25.65 -18.51
N ILE A 11 -31.65 -25.03 -18.03
CA ILE A 11 -32.24 -25.35 -16.72
C ILE A 11 -33.42 -26.30 -16.95
N PRO A 12 -33.34 -27.57 -16.46
CA PRO A 12 -34.45 -28.51 -16.56
C PRO A 12 -35.73 -27.95 -15.91
N ALA A 13 -36.90 -28.24 -16.48
CA ALA A 13 -38.20 -27.80 -15.96
C ALA A 13 -38.37 -28.08 -14.45
N ALA A 14 -37.90 -29.25 -13.99
CA ALA A 14 -37.94 -29.64 -12.57
C ALA A 14 -37.11 -28.74 -11.63
N LEU A 15 -36.09 -28.04 -12.14
CA LEU A 15 -35.22 -27.15 -11.36
C LEU A 15 -35.64 -25.68 -11.46
N VAL A 16 -36.56 -25.31 -12.35
CA VAL A 16 -37.05 -23.93 -12.49
C VAL A 16 -37.58 -23.34 -11.16
N PRO A 17 -38.29 -24.09 -10.29
CA PRO A 17 -38.72 -23.57 -8.98
C PRO A 17 -37.56 -23.22 -8.03
N THR A 18 -36.36 -23.74 -8.28
CA THR A 18 -35.17 -23.58 -7.41
C THR A 18 -34.24 -22.45 -7.87
N ILE A 19 -34.56 -21.75 -8.97
CA ILE A 19 -33.79 -20.60 -9.46
C ILE A 19 -33.73 -19.51 -8.40
N LYS A 20 -32.51 -19.07 -8.07
CA LYS A 20 -32.16 -17.98 -7.15
C LYS A 20 -31.27 -16.97 -7.85
N LEU A 21 -31.38 -15.71 -7.42
CA LEU A 21 -30.51 -14.63 -7.85
C LEU A 21 -30.00 -13.92 -6.61
N TYR A 22 -28.72 -13.59 -6.56
CA TYR A 22 -28.12 -12.85 -5.45
C TYR A 22 -27.53 -11.51 -5.94
N GLY A 23 -27.58 -10.48 -5.11
CA GLY A 23 -27.01 -9.16 -5.40
C GLY A 23 -26.97 -8.28 -4.16
N TYR A 24 -26.05 -7.31 -4.13
CA TYR A 24 -25.95 -6.31 -3.04
C TYR A 24 -26.61 -4.97 -3.41
N GLY A 25 -27.22 -4.88 -4.60
CA GLY A 25 -27.60 -3.60 -5.19
C GLY A 25 -26.41 -2.92 -5.85
N GLY A 26 -26.53 -1.62 -6.16
CA GLY A 26 -25.49 -0.88 -6.88
C GLY A 26 -24.55 -0.04 -6.00
N GLN A 27 -24.79 0.04 -4.68
CA GLN A 27 -23.90 0.76 -3.75
C GLN A 27 -22.64 -0.06 -3.44
N PRO A 28 -21.52 0.59 -3.07
CA PRO A 28 -20.36 -0.13 -2.55
C PRO A 28 -20.71 -0.87 -1.24
N LEU A 29 -19.93 -1.89 -0.92
CA LEU A 29 -20.07 -2.61 0.35
C LEU A 29 -19.74 -1.69 1.55
N SER A 30 -20.20 -2.06 2.74
CA SER A 30 -19.92 -1.29 3.96
C SER A 30 -18.45 -1.39 4.33
N GLU A 31 -17.78 -0.25 4.43
CA GLU A 31 -16.39 -0.17 4.88
C GLU A 31 -16.22 -0.32 6.40
N LYS A 32 -17.28 -0.65 7.15
CA LYS A 32 -17.16 -1.02 8.57
C LYS A 32 -16.70 -2.46 8.74
N PRO A 33 -15.61 -2.74 9.49
CA PRO A 33 -15.14 -4.10 9.71
C PRO A 33 -16.20 -5.05 10.27
N SER A 34 -17.05 -4.58 11.20
CA SER A 34 -18.11 -5.39 11.82
C SER A 34 -19.17 -5.90 10.84
N ASP A 35 -19.46 -5.16 9.76
CA ASP A 35 -20.41 -5.57 8.72
C ASP A 35 -19.80 -6.67 7.82
N GLY A 36 -18.49 -6.65 7.61
CA GLY A 36 -17.78 -7.65 6.79
C GLY A 36 -17.91 -9.07 7.33
N LYS A 37 -17.94 -9.23 8.65
CA LYS A 37 -18.18 -10.52 9.32
C LYS A 37 -19.55 -11.14 8.97
N GLN A 38 -20.54 -10.29 8.69
CA GLN A 38 -21.92 -10.70 8.40
C GLN A 38 -22.26 -10.64 6.90
N ASN A 39 -21.30 -10.21 6.07
CA ASN A 39 -21.50 -10.08 4.64
C ASN A 39 -21.95 -11.43 4.07
N THR A 40 -23.19 -11.52 3.59
CA THR A 40 -23.74 -12.68 2.87
C THR A 40 -24.53 -12.19 1.65
N PRO A 41 -24.51 -12.93 0.52
CA PRO A 41 -25.22 -12.48 -0.68
C PRO A 41 -26.73 -12.42 -0.43
N ILE A 42 -27.36 -11.31 -0.80
CA ILE A 42 -28.78 -11.09 -0.55
C ILE A 42 -29.60 -11.67 -1.71
N GLU A 43 -30.47 -12.63 -1.41
CA GLU A 43 -31.35 -13.24 -2.42
C GLU A 43 -32.39 -12.23 -2.91
N GLN A 44 -32.49 -12.09 -4.23
CA GLN A 44 -33.35 -11.15 -4.92
C GLN A 44 -34.67 -11.81 -5.29
N PRO A 45 -35.82 -11.13 -5.12
CA PRO A 45 -37.11 -11.66 -5.50
C PRO A 45 -37.27 -11.70 -7.02
N LEU A 46 -37.64 -12.88 -7.54
CA LEU A 46 -37.76 -13.14 -8.97
C LEU A 46 -39.21 -13.30 -9.44
N ILE A 47 -39.52 -12.75 -10.61
CA ILE A 47 -40.66 -13.18 -11.42
C ILE A 47 -40.13 -14.22 -12.41
N VAL A 48 -40.58 -15.46 -12.27
CA VAL A 48 -40.18 -16.58 -13.14
C VAL A 48 -41.39 -17.00 -13.95
N GLU A 49 -41.30 -16.87 -15.27
CA GLU A 49 -42.34 -17.29 -16.19
C GLU A 49 -41.95 -18.63 -16.84
N THR A 50 -42.93 -19.52 -16.99
CA THR A 50 -42.76 -20.82 -17.63
C THR A 50 -43.68 -20.97 -18.84
N THR A 51 -43.30 -21.87 -19.75
CA THR A 51 -44.19 -22.40 -20.79
C THR A 51 -45.16 -23.44 -20.19
N SER A 52 -46.15 -23.87 -20.96
CA SER A 52 -47.19 -24.82 -20.52
C SER A 52 -46.65 -26.18 -20.08
N ASP A 53 -45.48 -26.57 -20.56
CA ASP A 53 -44.76 -27.80 -20.19
C ASP A 53 -43.86 -27.62 -18.94
N GLY A 54 -43.87 -26.44 -18.32
CA GLY A 54 -43.06 -26.12 -17.14
C GLY A 54 -41.62 -25.68 -17.45
N SER A 55 -41.23 -25.62 -18.73
CA SER A 55 -39.91 -25.14 -19.14
C SER A 55 -39.76 -23.63 -18.89
N LEU A 56 -38.53 -23.18 -18.62
CA LEU A 56 -38.25 -21.76 -18.34
C LEU A 56 -38.55 -20.90 -19.58
N ARG A 57 -39.33 -19.82 -19.41
CA ARG A 57 -39.50 -18.78 -20.43
C ARG A 57 -38.61 -17.58 -20.13
N SER A 58 -38.86 -16.91 -19.00
CA SER A 58 -38.16 -15.68 -18.61
C SER A 58 -37.89 -15.62 -17.10
N ILE A 59 -36.87 -14.86 -16.73
CA ILE A 59 -36.57 -14.46 -15.36
C ILE A 59 -36.54 -12.94 -15.37
N MET A 60 -37.33 -12.29 -14.52
CA MET A 60 -37.36 -10.84 -14.38
C MET A 60 -37.16 -10.46 -12.91
N PHE A 61 -36.45 -9.37 -12.69
CA PHE A 61 -36.15 -8.82 -11.37
C PHE A 61 -35.85 -7.32 -11.51
N TYR A 62 -35.82 -6.61 -10.38
CA TYR A 62 -35.34 -5.24 -10.33
C TYR A 62 -33.81 -5.23 -10.16
N ALA A 63 -33.10 -4.57 -11.07
CA ALA A 63 -31.67 -4.37 -10.99
C ALA A 63 -31.36 -2.93 -10.56
N ALA A 64 -30.68 -2.76 -9.43
CA ALA A 64 -30.32 -1.46 -8.89
C ALA A 64 -29.15 -0.84 -9.67
N PRO A 65 -29.22 0.46 -10.02
CA PRO A 65 -28.13 1.15 -10.71
C PRO A 65 -26.95 1.41 -9.76
N PRO A 66 -25.71 1.52 -10.27
CA PRO A 66 -24.52 1.82 -9.47
C PRO A 66 -24.42 3.30 -9.06
N ARG A 67 -25.44 4.09 -9.37
CA ARG A 67 -25.58 5.50 -8.97
C ARG A 67 -27.06 5.85 -8.87
N GLY A 68 -27.40 6.77 -7.98
CA GLY A 68 -28.78 7.17 -7.76
C GLY A 68 -28.92 8.05 -6.55
N PHE A 69 -30.07 7.97 -5.88
CA PHE A 69 -30.37 8.75 -4.69
C PHE A 69 -30.72 7.83 -3.51
N THR A 70 -30.26 8.21 -2.32
CA THR A 70 -30.63 7.60 -1.04
C THR A 70 -31.07 8.70 -0.08
N PHE A 71 -31.93 8.38 0.87
CA PHE A 71 -32.34 9.34 1.89
C PHE A 71 -31.46 9.18 3.13
N ASP A 72 -30.78 10.25 3.52
CA ASP A 72 -30.04 10.31 4.77
C ASP A 72 -30.99 10.78 5.88
N SER A 73 -31.33 9.85 6.78
CA SER A 73 -32.24 10.09 7.89
C SER A 73 -31.65 11.00 8.97
N THR A 74 -30.33 11.08 9.09
CA THR A 74 -29.62 11.93 10.05
C THR A 74 -29.75 13.39 9.66
N MET A 75 -29.53 13.71 8.39
CA MET A 75 -29.69 15.08 7.88
C MET A 75 -31.10 15.40 7.39
N LYS A 76 -31.94 14.38 7.23
CA LYS A 76 -33.30 14.48 6.69
C LYS A 76 -33.33 15.06 5.28
N ARG A 77 -32.43 14.59 4.41
CA ARG A 77 -32.39 14.99 2.99
C ARG A 77 -32.01 13.84 2.08
N TRP A 78 -32.41 13.95 0.82
CA TRP A 78 -31.90 13.10 -0.25
C TRP A 78 -30.43 13.44 -0.53
N ARG A 79 -29.65 12.40 -0.81
CA ARG A 79 -28.26 12.49 -1.25
C ARG A 79 -28.06 11.62 -2.48
N ARG A 80 -27.28 12.08 -3.45
CA ARG A 80 -26.75 11.19 -4.47
C ARG A 80 -25.86 10.11 -3.84
N TYR A 81 -25.73 8.99 -4.53
CA TYR A 81 -24.62 8.07 -4.36
C TYR A 81 -24.08 7.69 -5.72
N GLN A 82 -22.79 7.38 -5.77
CA GLN A 82 -22.13 6.80 -6.92
C GLN A 82 -21.15 5.74 -6.43
N ASN A 83 -21.19 4.56 -7.02
CA ASN A 83 -20.23 3.50 -6.71
C ASN A 83 -18.85 3.91 -7.23
N PRO A 84 -17.85 4.05 -6.35
CA PRO A 84 -16.52 4.49 -6.77
C PRO A 84 -15.75 3.39 -7.52
N TYR A 85 -16.12 2.13 -7.31
CA TYR A 85 -15.37 0.95 -7.77
C TYR A 85 -15.85 0.40 -9.11
N THR A 86 -17.09 0.70 -9.52
CA THR A 86 -17.67 0.13 -10.75
C THR A 86 -18.72 1.04 -11.39
N THR A 87 -18.86 0.94 -12.72
CA THR A 87 -19.95 1.55 -13.49
C THR A 87 -21.07 0.57 -13.83
N LYS A 88 -20.96 -0.68 -13.35
CA LYS A 88 -21.91 -1.78 -13.60
C LYS A 88 -22.27 -2.46 -12.28
N THR A 89 -23.54 -2.86 -12.15
CA THR A 89 -24.02 -3.73 -11.08
C THR A 89 -24.07 -5.17 -11.56
N SER A 90 -23.54 -6.11 -10.78
CA SER A 90 -23.52 -7.54 -11.10
C SER A 90 -24.44 -8.32 -10.16
N TYR A 91 -24.99 -9.45 -10.65
CA TYR A 91 -25.85 -10.36 -9.90
C TYR A 91 -25.45 -11.81 -10.18
N LEU A 92 -25.57 -12.69 -9.19
CA LEU A 92 -25.23 -14.10 -9.32
C LEU A 92 -26.49 -14.96 -9.46
N LEU A 93 -26.67 -15.58 -10.63
CA LEU A 93 -27.80 -16.48 -10.92
C LEU A 93 -27.39 -17.94 -10.67
N THR A 94 -28.20 -18.68 -9.91
CA THR A 94 -27.98 -20.11 -9.63
C THR A 94 -29.31 -20.88 -9.52
N TRP A 95 -29.25 -22.21 -9.49
CA TRP A 95 -30.41 -23.09 -9.32
C TRP A 95 -30.01 -24.40 -8.64
N GLY A 96 -30.99 -25.09 -8.05
CA GLY A 96 -30.83 -26.31 -7.26
C GLY A 96 -31.16 -26.11 -5.77
N GLY A 97 -31.40 -27.23 -5.09
CA GLY A 97 -31.72 -27.24 -3.66
C GLY A 97 -33.12 -26.71 -3.36
N THR A 98 -33.23 -25.77 -2.43
CA THR A 98 -34.50 -25.18 -1.99
C THR A 98 -35.14 -24.30 -3.07
N PRO A 99 -36.47 -24.10 -3.04
CA PRO A 99 -37.14 -23.09 -3.85
C PRO A 99 -36.49 -21.71 -3.68
N GLY A 100 -36.37 -20.95 -4.76
CA GLY A 100 -35.84 -19.59 -4.70
C GLY A 100 -36.91 -18.55 -4.38
N LEU A 101 -36.48 -17.37 -3.94
CA LEU A 101 -37.35 -16.26 -3.60
C LEU A 101 -38.15 -15.81 -4.82
N ARG A 102 -39.45 -15.56 -4.62
CA ARG A 102 -40.36 -15.10 -5.67
C ARG A 102 -40.88 -13.71 -5.33
N ALA A 103 -40.98 -12.87 -6.35
CA ALA A 103 -41.58 -11.56 -6.27
C ALA A 103 -43.10 -11.70 -6.14
N THR A 104 -43.59 -11.80 -4.90
CA THR A 104 -45.03 -11.82 -4.60
C THR A 104 -45.53 -10.39 -4.39
N PRO A 105 -46.63 -9.98 -5.05
CA PRO A 105 -47.21 -8.65 -4.82
C PRO A 105 -47.58 -8.47 -3.34
N GLN A 106 -47.10 -7.40 -2.71
CA GLN A 106 -47.51 -7.02 -1.36
C GLN A 106 -48.96 -6.54 -1.36
N SER A 107 -49.80 -7.03 -0.45
CA SER A 107 -51.18 -6.55 -0.31
C SER A 107 -51.22 -5.01 -0.23
N PRO A 108 -52.10 -4.35 -1.02
CA PRO A 108 -52.23 -2.90 -0.93
C PRO A 108 -52.82 -2.52 0.44
N SER A 109 -52.64 -1.27 0.87
CA SER A 109 -53.43 -0.76 2.00
C SER A 109 -54.92 -0.81 1.65
N HIS A 110 -55.75 -1.14 2.64
CA HIS A 110 -57.21 -1.15 2.53
C HIS A 110 -57.87 0.07 3.19
N ASP A 111 -57.07 0.96 3.76
CA ASP A 111 -57.54 2.18 4.41
C ASP A 111 -57.99 3.21 3.36
N GLU A 112 -58.80 4.19 3.73
CA GLU A 112 -59.20 5.25 2.81
C GLU A 112 -57.98 6.13 2.45
N PRO A 113 -57.74 6.44 1.16
CA PRO A 113 -56.66 7.34 0.75
C PRO A 113 -56.78 8.72 1.39
N THR A 114 -55.77 9.14 2.16
CA THR A 114 -55.69 10.47 2.77
C THR A 114 -54.77 11.42 2.00
N LEU A 115 -53.96 10.89 1.08
CA LEU A 115 -53.00 11.64 0.27
C LEU A 115 -53.18 11.31 -1.22
N LEU A 116 -53.53 12.33 -2.01
CA LEU A 116 -53.72 12.26 -3.46
C LEU A 116 -52.73 13.23 -4.14
N PRO A 117 -51.45 12.85 -4.28
CA PRO A 117 -50.43 13.76 -4.81
C PRO A 117 -50.72 14.08 -6.28
N GLN A 118 -50.72 15.37 -6.63
CA GLN A 118 -50.89 15.82 -8.03
C GLN A 118 -49.60 15.72 -8.84
N TYR A 119 -48.47 15.81 -8.15
CA TYR A 119 -47.11 15.68 -8.67
C TYR A 119 -46.21 15.13 -7.55
N PHE A 120 -45.00 14.73 -7.91
CA PHE A 120 -43.94 14.36 -6.97
C PHE A 120 -42.67 15.16 -7.32
N VAL A 121 -41.63 15.10 -6.48
CA VAL A 121 -40.34 15.70 -6.81
C VAL A 121 -39.49 14.67 -7.56
N GLN A 122 -39.33 14.89 -8.86
CA GLN A 122 -38.41 14.11 -9.67
C GLN A 122 -36.98 14.60 -9.46
N ARG A 123 -36.03 13.66 -9.46
CA ARG A 123 -34.61 13.94 -9.24
C ARG A 123 -33.77 13.47 -10.42
N VAL A 124 -32.90 14.35 -10.90
CA VAL A 124 -31.96 14.08 -12.01
C VAL A 124 -30.56 14.39 -11.52
N LEU A 125 -29.62 13.45 -11.72
CA LEU A 125 -28.20 13.62 -11.42
C LEU A 125 -27.41 13.80 -12.72
N LEU A 126 -26.65 14.89 -12.79
CA LEU A 126 -25.70 15.20 -13.84
C LEU A 126 -24.29 15.19 -13.23
N GLU A 127 -23.55 14.13 -13.50
CA GLU A 127 -22.19 13.92 -12.98
C GLU A 127 -21.37 13.25 -14.08
N THR A 128 -20.15 13.72 -14.30
CA THR A 128 -19.23 13.16 -15.30
C THR A 128 -17.83 13.19 -14.73
N ASP A 129 -17.23 12.02 -14.57
CA ASP A 129 -15.88 11.89 -14.01
C ASP A 129 -14.84 11.83 -15.11
N ARG A 130 -13.90 12.78 -15.10
CA ARG A 130 -12.85 12.93 -16.11
C ARG A 130 -11.48 13.17 -15.50
N ILE A 131 -11.40 14.02 -14.48
CA ILE A 131 -10.16 14.42 -13.84
C ILE A 131 -10.18 13.99 -12.37
N ASN A 132 -9.08 13.40 -11.90
CA ASN A 132 -8.92 13.09 -10.49
C ASN A 132 -8.64 14.40 -9.71
N ALA A 133 -9.13 14.49 -8.48
CA ALA A 133 -8.99 15.71 -7.66
C ALA A 133 -7.54 16.04 -7.25
N TYR A 134 -6.59 15.13 -7.45
CA TYR A 134 -5.20 15.31 -7.01
C TYR A 134 -4.24 15.40 -8.20
N SER A 135 -3.35 16.40 -8.18
CA SER A 135 -2.31 16.57 -9.22
C SER A 135 -1.46 15.34 -9.42
N SER A 136 -1.18 14.65 -8.32
CA SER A 136 -0.62 13.31 -8.31
C SER A 136 -1.75 12.38 -7.90
N PRO A 137 -2.41 11.70 -8.86
CA PRO A 137 -3.74 11.11 -8.65
C PRO A 137 -3.83 10.12 -7.49
N SER A 138 -4.95 10.16 -6.77
CA SER A 138 -5.19 9.40 -5.53
C SER A 138 -6.70 9.38 -5.22
N GLY A 139 -7.12 8.57 -4.25
CA GLY A 139 -8.46 8.70 -3.66
C GLY A 139 -9.59 8.30 -4.58
N LEU A 140 -10.81 8.69 -4.20
CA LEU A 140 -12.05 8.32 -4.88
C LEU A 140 -12.72 9.53 -5.53
N ARG A 141 -12.18 10.74 -5.34
CA ARG A 141 -12.77 11.97 -5.85
C ARG A 141 -12.38 12.29 -7.29
N TRP A 142 -13.40 12.54 -8.10
CA TRP A 142 -13.29 12.91 -9.51
C TRP A 142 -14.15 14.14 -9.82
N PHE A 143 -13.77 14.88 -10.86
CA PHE A 143 -14.52 16.00 -11.39
C PHE A 143 -14.66 15.87 -12.92
N GLY A 144 -15.61 16.63 -13.48
CA GLY A 144 -15.78 16.81 -14.91
C GLY A 144 -14.76 17.74 -15.55
N ASP A 145 -14.96 18.00 -16.83
CA ASP A 145 -14.04 18.80 -17.64
C ASP A 145 -13.86 20.22 -17.04
N PRO A 146 -12.62 20.74 -17.03
CA PRO A 146 -12.36 22.10 -16.55
C PRO A 146 -12.99 23.14 -17.48
N PHE A 147 -13.44 24.26 -16.92
CA PHE A 147 -14.04 25.36 -17.66
C PHE A 147 -13.62 26.73 -17.12
N ASP A 148 -13.67 27.74 -18.00
CA ASP A 148 -13.28 29.12 -17.67
C ASP A 148 -14.46 30.10 -17.82
N GLY A 149 -14.17 31.40 -17.70
CA GLY A 149 -15.19 32.45 -17.81
C GLY A 149 -15.63 32.74 -19.24
N THR A 150 -14.87 32.33 -20.25
CA THR A 150 -15.12 32.62 -21.68
C THR A 150 -15.96 31.50 -22.31
N THR A 151 -15.50 30.27 -22.13
CA THR A 151 -16.16 29.04 -22.56
C THR A 151 -17.38 28.75 -21.69
N GLY A 152 -17.16 28.65 -20.37
CA GLY A 152 -18.14 28.11 -19.44
C GLY A 152 -18.58 26.69 -19.81
N ILE A 153 -19.58 26.17 -19.09
CA ILE A 153 -20.29 24.95 -19.47
C ILE A 153 -21.78 25.23 -19.51
N THR A 154 -22.49 24.59 -20.45
CA THR A 154 -23.95 24.66 -20.54
C THR A 154 -24.50 23.24 -20.48
N LEU A 155 -25.33 22.98 -19.49
CA LEU A 155 -26.03 21.71 -19.27
C LEU A 155 -27.48 21.89 -19.67
N THR A 156 -27.93 21.14 -20.67
CA THR A 156 -29.32 21.16 -21.14
C THR A 156 -30.01 19.85 -20.79
N THR A 157 -31.00 19.91 -19.90
CA THR A 157 -31.66 18.73 -19.35
C THR A 157 -33.18 18.81 -19.57
N PRO A 158 -33.80 17.86 -20.29
CA PRO A 158 -35.25 17.78 -20.39
C PRO A 158 -35.90 17.49 -19.03
N LEU A 159 -36.92 18.28 -18.68
CA LEU A 159 -37.72 18.13 -17.45
C LEU A 159 -39.02 17.38 -17.78
N TYR A 160 -38.89 16.09 -18.05
CA TYR A 160 -40.03 15.25 -18.46
C TYR A 160 -41.16 15.29 -17.44
N GLY A 161 -42.36 15.63 -17.92
CA GLY A 161 -43.56 15.69 -17.07
C GLY A 161 -43.58 16.86 -16.10
N LEU A 162 -42.82 17.95 -16.34
CA LEU A 162 -42.81 19.14 -15.49
C LEU A 162 -44.23 19.62 -15.10
N ALA A 163 -44.51 19.69 -13.81
CA ALA A 163 -45.79 20.15 -13.28
C ALA A 163 -45.82 21.68 -13.18
N LEU A 164 -46.56 22.33 -14.07
CA LEU A 164 -46.60 23.80 -14.21
C LEU A 164 -47.36 24.53 -13.09
N ASN A 165 -48.11 23.80 -12.26
CA ASN A 165 -48.85 24.36 -11.13
C ASN A 165 -48.02 24.48 -9.84
N ALA A 166 -46.77 24.02 -9.85
CA ALA A 166 -45.84 24.13 -8.73
C ALA A 166 -45.07 25.46 -8.76
N SER A 167 -44.51 25.85 -7.61
CA SER A 167 -43.87 27.18 -7.43
C SER A 167 -42.44 27.26 -7.95
N SER A 168 -41.60 26.27 -7.62
CA SER A 168 -40.17 26.28 -7.96
C SER A 168 -39.58 24.88 -8.11
N MET A 169 -38.44 24.80 -8.78
CA MET A 169 -37.50 23.68 -8.75
C MET A 169 -36.23 24.09 -7.98
N GLU A 170 -35.41 23.11 -7.60
CA GLU A 170 -34.18 23.31 -6.86
C GLU A 170 -32.99 22.64 -7.57
N TYR A 171 -31.88 23.36 -7.64
CA TYR A 171 -30.59 22.83 -8.02
C TYR A 171 -29.74 22.60 -6.78
N THR A 172 -29.07 21.45 -6.72
CA THR A 172 -27.92 21.20 -5.84
C THR A 172 -26.68 21.14 -6.71
N ILE A 173 -25.70 22.01 -6.48
CA ILE A 173 -24.55 22.18 -7.38
C ILE A 173 -23.28 22.05 -6.55
N CYS A 174 -22.45 21.07 -6.90
CA CYS A 174 -21.11 20.94 -6.37
C CYS A 174 -20.09 21.33 -7.43
N VAL A 175 -19.30 22.35 -7.13
CA VAL A 175 -18.26 22.89 -8.00
C VAL A 175 -16.95 22.94 -7.24
N ALA A 176 -15.86 22.81 -7.97
CA ALA A 176 -14.52 22.89 -7.43
C ALA A 176 -13.63 23.79 -8.29
N HIS A 177 -12.52 24.26 -7.74
CA HIS A 177 -11.46 24.88 -8.52
C HIS A 177 -10.09 24.59 -7.92
N LYS A 178 -9.05 24.85 -8.72
CA LYS A 178 -7.65 24.79 -8.29
C LYS A 178 -7.01 26.15 -8.52
N SER A 179 -6.99 27.00 -7.49
CA SER A 179 -6.45 28.36 -7.58
C SER A 179 -6.06 28.91 -6.20
N ASP A 180 -4.92 29.59 -6.11
CA ASP A 180 -4.52 30.32 -4.89
C ASP A 180 -5.33 31.62 -4.70
N ALA A 181 -5.93 32.14 -5.77
CA ALA A 181 -6.83 33.28 -5.72
C ALA A 181 -8.29 32.83 -5.57
N ALA A 182 -9.05 33.56 -4.75
CA ALA A 182 -10.50 33.40 -4.66
C ALA A 182 -11.15 33.68 -6.02
N ALA A 183 -12.25 32.97 -6.29
CA ALA A 183 -12.98 33.05 -7.55
C ALA A 183 -14.49 32.93 -7.30
N THR A 184 -15.29 33.07 -8.34
CA THR A 184 -16.75 32.92 -8.28
C THR A 184 -17.24 32.09 -9.46
N ILE A 185 -18.14 31.15 -9.21
CA ILE A 185 -18.92 30.50 -10.27
C ILE A 185 -20.24 31.27 -10.41
N SER A 186 -20.44 31.93 -11.55
CA SER A 186 -21.73 32.51 -11.92
C SER A 186 -22.58 31.46 -12.60
N ILE A 187 -23.83 31.33 -12.15
CA ILE A 187 -24.78 30.31 -12.61
C ILE A 187 -26.01 31.03 -13.15
N SER A 188 -26.41 30.66 -14.35
CA SER A 188 -27.59 31.20 -15.02
C SER A 188 -28.52 30.12 -15.54
N GLU A 189 -29.82 30.38 -15.46
CA GLU A 189 -30.90 29.59 -16.06
C GLU A 189 -31.48 30.37 -17.25
N HIS A 190 -31.52 29.77 -18.44
CA HIS A 190 -31.95 30.43 -19.70
C HIS A 190 -31.33 31.82 -19.88
N GLY A 191 -30.05 31.97 -19.53
CA GLY A 191 -29.29 33.21 -19.63
C GLY A 191 -29.52 34.25 -18.53
N SER A 192 -30.46 34.01 -17.61
CA SER A 192 -30.67 34.86 -16.42
C SER A 192 -29.86 34.34 -15.23
N GLU A 193 -29.02 35.17 -14.62
CA GLU A 193 -28.26 34.77 -13.44
C GLU A 193 -29.20 34.39 -12.28
N ILE A 194 -28.97 33.22 -11.68
CA ILE A 194 -29.74 32.68 -10.55
C ILE A 194 -28.93 32.61 -9.27
N LYS A 195 -27.59 32.49 -9.38
CA LYS A 195 -26.70 32.35 -8.23
C LYS A 195 -25.26 32.71 -8.60
N GLN A 196 -24.53 33.23 -7.62
CA GLN A 196 -23.07 33.28 -7.64
C GLN A 196 -22.55 32.49 -6.45
N ILE A 197 -21.66 31.53 -6.70
CA ILE A 197 -21.05 30.68 -5.68
C ILE A 197 -19.60 31.16 -5.49
N PRO A 198 -19.24 31.71 -4.33
CA PRO A 198 -17.85 32.07 -4.04
C PRO A 198 -17.02 30.80 -3.80
N LEU A 199 -15.78 30.81 -4.31
CA LEU A 199 -14.76 29.79 -4.08
C LEU A 199 -13.54 30.44 -3.42
N ALA A 200 -13.12 29.90 -2.27
CA ALA A 200 -11.95 30.39 -1.56
C ALA A 200 -10.66 30.00 -2.28
N GLY A 201 -9.68 30.92 -2.33
CA GLY A 201 -8.34 30.57 -2.79
C GLY A 201 -7.65 29.61 -1.83
N LYS A 202 -6.71 28.81 -2.33
CA LYS A 202 -5.94 27.85 -1.53
C LYS A 202 -5.16 28.52 -0.40
N THR A 203 -5.26 27.95 0.80
CA THR A 203 -4.71 28.54 2.04
C THR A 203 -3.67 27.68 2.75
N LYS A 204 -3.55 26.39 2.40
CA LYS A 204 -2.67 25.43 3.08
C LYS A 204 -1.76 24.69 2.10
N LEU A 205 -0.61 24.24 2.62
CA LEU A 205 0.23 23.26 1.94
C LEU A 205 -0.60 22.01 1.58
N TYR A 206 -0.28 21.37 0.45
CA TYR A 206 -0.96 20.17 -0.07
C TYR A 206 -2.46 20.30 -0.38
N SER A 207 -3.04 21.50 -0.27
CA SER A 207 -4.37 21.73 -0.84
C SER A 207 -4.28 21.72 -2.37
N GLU A 208 -5.08 20.85 -2.98
CA GLU A 208 -5.16 20.67 -4.44
C GLU A 208 -6.40 21.37 -4.99
N TYR A 209 -7.57 20.96 -4.51
CA TYR A 209 -8.86 21.52 -4.90
C TYR A 209 -9.63 22.08 -3.70
N VAL A 210 -10.40 23.12 -3.98
CA VAL A 210 -11.42 23.65 -3.08
C VAL A 210 -12.74 23.40 -3.75
N SER A 211 -13.65 22.73 -3.04
CA SER A 211 -14.99 22.43 -3.50
C SER A 211 -16.02 23.03 -2.57
N ILE A 212 -17.19 23.31 -3.13
CA ILE A 212 -18.32 23.83 -2.39
C ILE A 212 -19.60 23.25 -2.97
N LEU A 213 -20.49 22.87 -2.06
CA LEU A 213 -21.86 22.49 -2.34
C LEU A 213 -22.76 23.69 -2.05
N ASP A 214 -23.57 24.11 -3.02
CA ASP A 214 -24.58 25.14 -2.82
C ASP A 214 -25.89 24.75 -3.51
N THR A 215 -26.96 25.45 -3.15
CA THR A 215 -28.29 25.27 -3.73
C THR A 215 -28.81 26.55 -4.35
N ALA A 216 -29.66 26.40 -5.37
CA ALA A 216 -30.37 27.50 -6.02
C ALA A 216 -31.82 27.11 -6.30
N ARG A 217 -32.76 27.93 -5.85
CA ARG A 217 -34.19 27.76 -6.17
C ARG A 217 -34.58 28.61 -7.36
N VAL A 218 -35.29 28.00 -8.30
CA VAL A 218 -35.68 28.64 -9.55
C VAL A 218 -37.20 28.53 -9.71
N PRO A 219 -37.92 29.65 -9.87
CA PRO A 219 -39.35 29.62 -10.17
C PRO A 219 -39.66 28.83 -11.46
N ILE A 220 -40.73 28.04 -11.45
CA ILE A 220 -41.11 27.20 -12.61
C ILE A 220 -41.37 28.03 -13.86
N ASP A 221 -41.88 29.25 -13.71
CA ASP A 221 -42.18 30.18 -14.82
C ASP A 221 -40.96 30.50 -15.72
N ARG A 222 -39.72 30.34 -15.20
CA ARG A 222 -38.47 30.52 -15.95
C ARG A 222 -38.13 29.40 -16.92
N VAL A 223 -38.74 28.22 -16.79
CA VAL A 223 -38.43 27.01 -17.59
C VAL A 223 -39.63 26.47 -18.39
N VAL A 224 -40.74 27.22 -18.45
CA VAL A 224 -42.03 26.76 -19.01
C VAL A 224 -42.02 26.59 -20.53
N GLY A 225 -41.31 27.46 -21.26
CA GLY A 225 -41.45 27.58 -22.71
C GLY A 225 -41.02 26.35 -23.51
N ASP A 226 -40.02 25.61 -23.04
CA ASP A 226 -39.47 24.44 -23.72
C ASP A 226 -39.31 23.19 -22.82
N GLN A 227 -39.74 23.26 -21.55
CA GLN A 227 -39.65 22.18 -20.55
C GLN A 227 -38.25 21.59 -20.41
N ARG A 228 -37.23 22.45 -20.50
CA ARG A 228 -35.83 22.08 -20.27
C ARG A 228 -35.27 22.96 -19.16
N ALA A 229 -34.35 22.40 -18.40
CA ALA A 229 -33.37 23.15 -17.61
C ALA A 229 -32.18 23.48 -18.53
N VAL A 230 -31.82 24.75 -18.65
CA VAL A 230 -30.65 25.24 -19.41
C VAL A 230 -29.73 25.98 -18.45
N LEU A 231 -28.93 25.21 -17.74
CA LEU A 231 -28.02 25.70 -16.72
C LEU A 231 -26.66 26.03 -17.33
N ARG A 232 -26.22 27.29 -17.23
CA ARG A 232 -24.89 27.72 -17.66
C ARG A 232 -24.05 28.17 -16.48
N LEU A 233 -22.86 27.57 -16.34
CA LEU A 233 -21.87 27.90 -15.32
C LEU A 233 -20.68 28.62 -15.98
N ARG A 234 -20.20 29.69 -15.34
CA ARG A 234 -19.01 30.45 -15.78
C ARG A 234 -18.07 30.67 -14.61
N TYR A 235 -16.79 30.37 -14.80
CA TYR A 235 -15.77 30.57 -13.79
C TYR A 235 -15.14 31.97 -13.91
N LEU A 236 -15.40 32.81 -12.91
CA LEU A 236 -14.92 34.19 -12.85
C LEU A 236 -13.77 34.26 -11.84
N SER A 237 -12.55 34.40 -12.35
CA SER A 237 -11.33 34.46 -11.54
C SER A 237 -10.45 35.64 -11.94
N PRO A 238 -9.77 36.30 -10.99
CA PRO A 238 -8.73 37.27 -11.30
C PRO A 238 -7.49 36.61 -11.93
N ASN A 239 -7.32 35.29 -11.78
CA ASN A 239 -6.28 34.53 -12.46
C ASN A 239 -6.80 33.95 -13.79
N PRO A 240 -6.33 34.44 -14.95
CA PRO A 240 -6.84 34.01 -16.25
C PRO A 240 -6.44 32.58 -16.63
N LEU A 241 -5.49 31.97 -15.91
CA LEU A 241 -5.07 30.57 -16.14
C LEU A 241 -5.80 29.59 -15.22
N ALA A 242 -6.56 30.08 -14.24
CA ALA A 242 -7.32 29.21 -13.34
C ALA A 242 -8.61 28.74 -14.03
N THR A 243 -9.04 27.52 -13.69
CA THR A 243 -10.27 26.92 -14.18
C THR A 243 -11.13 26.44 -13.01
N GLY A 244 -12.44 26.41 -13.24
CA GLY A 244 -13.39 25.69 -12.40
C GLY A 244 -13.65 24.29 -12.95
N SER A 245 -14.14 23.40 -12.11
CA SER A 245 -14.53 22.04 -12.45
C SER A 245 -15.90 21.76 -11.84
N LEU A 246 -16.72 21.00 -12.55
CA LEU A 246 -18.01 20.55 -12.04
C LEU A 246 -17.83 19.17 -11.41
N ASP A 247 -18.26 19.00 -10.17
CA ASP A 247 -18.39 17.68 -9.55
C ASP A 247 -19.73 17.10 -10.01
N TYR A 248 -20.84 17.71 -9.59
CA TYR A 248 -22.18 17.30 -10.03
C TYR A 248 -23.22 18.42 -9.95
N VAL A 249 -24.32 18.24 -10.68
CA VAL A 249 -25.57 18.97 -10.53
C VAL A 249 -26.71 17.99 -10.27
N GLU A 250 -27.47 18.20 -9.21
CA GLU A 250 -28.78 17.58 -9.01
C GLU A 250 -29.87 18.58 -9.38
N ILE A 251 -30.90 18.10 -10.08
CA ILE A 251 -32.11 18.85 -10.38
C ILE A 251 -33.27 18.16 -9.67
N ALA A 252 -33.87 18.84 -8.70
CA ALA A 252 -35.09 18.42 -8.02
C ALA A 252 -36.25 19.29 -8.53
N TYR A 253 -37.16 18.71 -9.32
CA TYR A 253 -38.26 19.46 -9.94
C TYR A 253 -39.61 18.76 -9.78
N PRO A 254 -40.71 19.52 -9.70
CA PRO A 254 -42.04 18.96 -9.59
C PRO A 254 -42.45 18.30 -10.92
N ALA A 255 -42.79 17.01 -10.89
CA ALA A 255 -43.13 16.21 -12.05
C ALA A 255 -44.47 15.48 -11.87
N LEU A 256 -45.24 15.40 -12.94
CA LEU A 256 -46.45 14.61 -13.05
C LEU A 256 -46.11 13.12 -13.04
N PHE A 257 -47.04 12.30 -12.56
CA PHE A 257 -46.94 10.83 -12.58
C PHE A 257 -47.17 10.27 -13.99
N ILE A 258 -46.28 10.59 -14.93
CA ILE A 258 -46.30 10.16 -16.32
C ILE A 258 -44.97 9.49 -16.63
N ALA A 259 -45.03 8.26 -17.10
CA ALA A 259 -43.86 7.49 -17.50
C ALA A 259 -43.15 8.16 -18.68
N ASN A 260 -41.82 8.19 -18.62
CA ASN A 260 -40.97 8.59 -19.72
C ASN A 260 -40.23 7.36 -20.23
N ASP A 261 -40.34 7.09 -21.53
CA ASP A 261 -39.79 5.87 -22.15
C ASP A 261 -40.16 4.57 -21.39
N ASP A 262 -41.44 4.45 -21.01
CA ASP A 262 -42.02 3.33 -20.24
C ASP A 262 -41.48 3.14 -18.82
N GLU A 263 -40.76 4.12 -18.26
CA GLU A 263 -40.18 4.05 -16.91
C GLU A 263 -40.52 5.30 -16.08
N LEU A 264 -40.70 5.12 -14.77
CA LEU A 264 -40.80 6.22 -13.80
C LEU A 264 -40.26 5.78 -12.44
N HIS A 265 -39.28 6.52 -11.92
CA HIS A 265 -38.89 6.44 -10.51
C HIS A 265 -39.65 7.52 -9.73
N VAL A 266 -40.32 7.11 -8.65
CA VAL A 266 -41.08 7.99 -7.76
C VAL A 266 -40.42 7.98 -6.40
N TYR A 267 -40.11 9.17 -5.90
CA TYR A 267 -39.59 9.41 -4.56
C TYR A 267 -40.69 10.10 -3.76
N THR A 268 -41.11 9.52 -2.64
CA THR A 268 -41.99 10.25 -1.71
C THR A 268 -41.18 11.28 -0.94
N GLU A 269 -41.83 12.32 -0.43
CA GLU A 269 -41.16 13.34 0.38
C GLU A 269 -41.26 13.01 1.88
N PRO A 270 -40.25 13.36 2.70
CA PRO A 270 -40.25 13.08 4.14
C PRO A 270 -41.35 13.81 4.91
N THR A 271 -41.99 14.80 4.29
CA THR A 271 -43.14 15.55 4.82
C THR A 271 -44.49 14.91 4.49
N GLU A 272 -44.52 13.86 3.66
CA GLU A 272 -45.73 13.15 3.26
C GLU A 272 -46.05 12.03 4.27
N HIS A 273 -47.31 11.98 4.72
CA HIS A 273 -47.78 11.01 5.71
C HIS A 273 -49.18 10.51 5.38
N GLY A 274 -49.53 9.32 5.87
CA GLY A 274 -50.85 8.70 5.68
C GLY A 274 -50.92 7.77 4.48
N VAL A 275 -52.11 7.56 3.94
CA VAL A 275 -52.36 6.57 2.88
C VAL A 275 -52.30 7.28 1.53
N ALA A 276 -51.24 7.03 0.78
CA ALA A 276 -51.00 7.63 -0.53
C ALA A 276 -51.55 6.75 -1.66
N LEU A 277 -52.35 7.35 -2.54
CA LEU A 277 -52.80 6.73 -3.79
C LEU A 277 -52.00 7.29 -4.97
N VAL A 278 -51.05 6.52 -5.49
CA VAL A 278 -50.15 6.94 -6.57
C VAL A 278 -50.62 6.31 -7.87
N SER A 279 -51.03 7.14 -8.83
CA SER A 279 -51.49 6.70 -10.16
C SER A 279 -50.54 7.19 -11.25
N VAL A 280 -49.86 6.25 -11.92
CA VAL A 280 -48.89 6.53 -12.98
C VAL A 280 -49.47 6.15 -14.33
N SER A 281 -49.41 7.08 -15.29
CA SER A 281 -49.90 6.91 -16.67
C SER A 281 -48.77 7.01 -17.70
N GLY A 282 -49.08 6.89 -18.99
CA GLY A 282 -48.11 7.13 -20.07
C GLY A 282 -47.29 5.91 -20.50
N PHE A 283 -47.64 4.71 -20.03
CA PHE A 283 -47.01 3.47 -20.49
C PHE A 283 -47.58 3.02 -21.84
N ARG A 284 -46.74 2.41 -22.67
CA ARG A 284 -47.12 1.79 -23.96
C ARG A 284 -47.59 0.34 -23.79
N SER A 285 -47.28 -0.28 -22.66
CA SER A 285 -47.72 -1.64 -22.29
C SER A 285 -47.78 -1.78 -20.78
N ARG A 286 -48.30 -2.92 -20.29
CA ARG A 286 -48.54 -3.15 -18.86
C ARG A 286 -47.25 -3.02 -18.03
N PRO A 287 -47.16 -2.04 -17.10
CA PRO A 287 -45.99 -1.87 -16.25
C PRO A 287 -45.97 -2.86 -15.08
N LEU A 288 -44.77 -3.08 -14.55
CA LEU A 288 -44.54 -3.61 -13.20
C LEU A 288 -44.17 -2.46 -12.28
N CYS A 289 -44.47 -2.60 -10.98
CA CYS A 289 -44.09 -1.64 -9.96
C CYS A 289 -43.35 -2.38 -8.84
N PHE A 290 -42.16 -1.90 -8.49
CA PHE A 290 -41.41 -2.37 -7.33
C PHE A 290 -41.26 -1.23 -6.32
N ASP A 291 -41.46 -1.51 -5.03
CA ASP A 291 -40.90 -0.72 -3.96
C ASP A 291 -39.40 -1.02 -3.89
N VAL A 292 -38.59 0.02 -4.05
CA VAL A 292 -37.13 -0.02 -4.10
C VAL A 292 -36.53 0.88 -3.02
N THR A 293 -37.28 1.15 -1.95
CA THR A 293 -36.82 1.90 -0.77
C THR A 293 -35.55 1.27 -0.19
N ASN A 294 -35.48 -0.07 -0.17
CA ASN A 294 -34.25 -0.82 -0.06
C ASN A 294 -33.91 -1.45 -1.42
N PRO A 295 -32.97 -0.89 -2.21
CA PRO A 295 -32.65 -1.39 -3.54
C PRO A 295 -31.96 -2.77 -3.54
N ALA A 296 -31.42 -3.20 -2.41
CA ALA A 296 -30.86 -4.55 -2.24
C ALA A 296 -31.94 -5.60 -1.93
N GLN A 297 -33.16 -5.19 -1.58
CA GLN A 297 -34.31 -6.07 -1.28
C GLN A 297 -35.62 -5.48 -1.86
N PRO A 298 -35.74 -5.38 -3.20
CA PRO A 298 -36.91 -4.78 -3.84
C PRO A 298 -38.18 -5.60 -3.58
N GLN A 299 -39.35 -4.97 -3.48
CA GLN A 299 -40.61 -5.66 -3.23
C GLN A 299 -41.61 -5.38 -4.36
N LEU A 300 -42.28 -6.40 -4.88
CA LEU A 300 -43.28 -6.20 -5.92
C LEU A 300 -44.54 -5.56 -5.32
N CYS A 301 -44.99 -4.43 -5.86
CA CYS A 301 -46.19 -3.77 -5.40
C CYS A 301 -47.44 -4.52 -5.91
N ALA A 302 -48.47 -4.69 -5.07
CA ALA A 302 -49.80 -4.96 -5.60
C ALA A 302 -50.42 -3.67 -6.15
N ASN A 303 -50.98 -3.80 -7.33
CA ASN A 303 -51.69 -2.70 -7.96
C ASN A 303 -53.16 -2.74 -7.52
N VAL A 304 -53.70 -1.59 -7.13
CA VAL A 304 -55.12 -1.39 -6.85
C VAL A 304 -55.92 -1.34 -8.15
N SER A 305 -55.33 -0.82 -9.22
CA SER A 305 -55.84 -0.97 -10.59
C SER A 305 -54.69 -0.97 -11.60
N ILE A 306 -54.83 -1.79 -12.65
CA ILE A 306 -53.89 -1.82 -13.79
C ILE A 306 -54.70 -1.85 -15.07
N THR A 307 -54.41 -0.94 -15.98
CA THR A 307 -54.79 -1.05 -17.39
C THR A 307 -53.54 -1.27 -18.23
N GLU A 308 -53.67 -1.41 -19.55
CA GLU A 308 -52.48 -1.56 -20.41
C GLU A 308 -51.54 -0.35 -20.39
N GLN A 309 -52.00 0.83 -19.94
CA GLN A 309 -51.24 2.09 -20.04
C GLN A 309 -51.15 2.87 -18.70
N GLN A 310 -51.72 2.33 -17.62
CA GLN A 310 -51.76 2.96 -16.30
C GLN A 310 -51.61 1.94 -15.17
N ALA A 311 -50.92 2.32 -14.11
CA ALA A 311 -50.86 1.56 -12.86
C ALA A 311 -51.13 2.45 -11.65
N THR A 312 -51.93 1.96 -10.72
CA THR A 312 -52.23 2.63 -9.46
C THR A 312 -51.84 1.74 -8.29
N ILE A 313 -51.05 2.28 -7.36
CA ILE A 313 -50.68 1.64 -6.10
C ILE A 313 -51.25 2.44 -4.93
N GLN A 314 -51.49 1.76 -3.81
CA GLN A 314 -51.91 2.39 -2.56
C GLN A 314 -51.00 1.92 -1.44
N VAL A 315 -50.32 2.88 -0.81
CA VAL A 315 -49.25 2.62 0.15
C VAL A 315 -49.43 3.46 1.41
N HIS A 316 -49.13 2.85 2.55
CA HIS A 316 -49.05 3.59 3.81
C HIS A 316 -47.66 4.24 3.92
N LEU A 317 -47.64 5.53 4.23
CA LEU A 317 -46.46 6.31 4.56
C LEU A 317 -46.45 6.55 6.08
N ASP A 318 -45.33 6.24 6.73
CA ASP A 318 -45.23 6.22 8.19
C ASP A 318 -45.62 7.56 8.84
N SER A 319 -46.22 7.48 10.03
CA SER A 319 -46.74 8.64 10.75
C SER A 319 -45.63 9.47 11.41
N ALA A 320 -45.86 10.78 11.53
CA ALA A 320 -44.94 11.86 11.92
C ALA A 320 -44.20 11.75 13.28
N SER A 321 -44.22 10.63 13.99
CA SER A 321 -43.64 10.50 15.35
C SER A 321 -42.27 9.82 15.42
N GLN A 322 -41.78 9.20 14.35
CA GLN A 322 -40.40 8.72 14.23
C GLN A 322 -39.90 9.03 12.82
N VAL A 323 -38.60 9.33 12.67
CA VAL A 323 -37.97 9.82 11.43
C VAL A 323 -38.47 9.06 10.21
N VAL A 324 -39.28 9.71 9.38
CA VAL A 324 -39.92 9.07 8.23
C VAL A 324 -38.86 8.83 7.16
N GLN A 325 -38.58 7.55 6.92
CA GLN A 325 -37.82 7.12 5.74
C GLN A 325 -38.78 7.23 4.54
N PRO A 326 -38.55 8.16 3.60
CA PRO A 326 -39.39 8.24 2.42
C PRO A 326 -39.24 6.97 1.58
N ARG A 327 -40.30 6.59 0.88
CA ARG A 327 -40.34 5.41 0.04
C ARG A 327 -39.91 5.73 -1.39
N GLN A 328 -39.39 4.71 -2.07
CA GLN A 328 -39.03 4.77 -3.47
C GLN A 328 -39.80 3.71 -4.25
N PHE A 329 -40.41 4.10 -5.37
CA PHE A 329 -41.12 3.18 -6.26
C PHE A 329 -40.56 3.27 -7.67
N PHE A 330 -40.35 2.12 -8.31
CA PHE A 330 -39.95 2.03 -9.70
C PHE A 330 -41.04 1.36 -10.52
N PHE A 331 -41.60 2.12 -11.46
CA PHE A 331 -42.56 1.63 -12.44
C PHE A 331 -41.86 1.42 -13.78
N SER A 332 -42.05 0.28 -14.40
CA SER A 332 -41.48 0.00 -15.72
C SER A 332 -42.32 -0.96 -16.55
N ALA A 333 -42.66 -0.56 -17.77
CA ALA A 333 -43.12 -1.46 -18.83
C ALA A 333 -41.98 -1.89 -19.76
N LYS A 334 -40.83 -1.23 -19.66
CA LYS A 334 -39.60 -1.58 -20.38
C LYS A 334 -38.92 -2.79 -19.73
N ARG A 335 -38.27 -3.64 -20.53
CA ARG A 335 -37.46 -4.75 -20.05
C ARG A 335 -36.07 -4.65 -20.65
N ARG A 336 -35.05 -4.57 -19.79
CA ARG A 336 -33.65 -4.53 -20.20
C ARG A 336 -33.07 -5.95 -20.11
N LYS A 337 -32.20 -6.32 -21.04
CA LYS A 337 -31.49 -7.60 -21.00
C LYS A 337 -30.17 -7.42 -20.27
N ALA A 338 -29.85 -8.35 -19.37
CA ALA A 338 -28.53 -8.42 -18.74
C ALA A 338 -27.52 -9.12 -19.68
N GLU A 339 -26.25 -8.74 -19.57
CA GLU A 339 -25.13 -9.53 -20.08
C GLU A 339 -24.96 -10.76 -19.18
N LEU A 340 -24.76 -11.93 -19.77
CA LEU A 340 -24.64 -13.20 -19.05
C LEU A 340 -23.28 -13.82 -19.33
N THR A 341 -22.57 -14.16 -18.27
CA THR A 341 -21.30 -14.88 -18.32
C THR A 341 -21.35 -16.01 -17.31
N LYS A 342 -20.86 -17.19 -17.70
CA LYS A 342 -20.69 -18.31 -16.78
C LYS A 342 -19.48 -18.04 -15.90
N VAL A 343 -19.66 -18.14 -14.58
CA VAL A 343 -18.60 -17.93 -13.59
C VAL A 343 -18.44 -19.16 -12.70
N ASP A 344 -17.23 -19.37 -12.21
CA ASP A 344 -16.97 -20.24 -11.07
C ASP A 344 -16.88 -19.35 -9.82
N ALA A 345 -17.63 -19.68 -8.77
CA ALA A 345 -17.57 -18.95 -7.50
C ALA A 345 -16.45 -19.47 -6.59
N GLY A 346 -15.77 -20.55 -6.98
CA GLY A 346 -14.76 -21.22 -6.18
C GLY A 346 -15.30 -21.67 -4.82
N ARG A 347 -14.40 -21.84 -3.85
CA ARG A 347 -14.70 -22.25 -2.48
C ARG A 347 -14.45 -21.13 -1.46
N VAL A 348 -14.65 -19.87 -1.86
CA VAL A 348 -14.36 -18.69 -1.01
C VAL A 348 -15.20 -18.60 0.27
N ARG A 349 -16.34 -19.31 0.32
CA ARG A 349 -17.24 -19.41 1.48
C ARG A 349 -17.08 -20.73 2.26
N ASP A 350 -16.05 -21.53 1.98
CA ASP A 350 -15.80 -22.79 2.68
C ASP A 350 -15.15 -22.53 4.04
N ASN A 351 -15.80 -22.98 5.11
CA ASN A 351 -15.34 -22.82 6.49
C ASN A 351 -14.48 -24.01 6.99
N THR A 352 -14.30 -25.05 6.15
CA THR A 352 -13.52 -26.25 6.51
C THR A 352 -12.02 -26.11 6.23
N ILE A 353 -11.60 -24.98 5.64
CA ILE A 353 -10.22 -24.70 5.27
C ILE A 353 -9.34 -24.54 6.53
N GLU A 354 -8.10 -25.02 6.43
CA GLU A 354 -7.04 -24.83 7.42
C GLU A 354 -5.81 -24.23 6.74
N ALA A 355 -5.51 -22.95 6.97
CA ALA A 355 -4.39 -22.27 6.34
C ALA A 355 -3.65 -21.37 7.34
N ASP A 356 -2.33 -21.32 7.22
CA ASP A 356 -1.47 -20.32 7.87
C ASP A 356 -1.44 -19.01 7.08
N MET A 357 -1.58 -19.10 5.76
CA MET A 357 -1.43 -17.98 4.84
C MET A 357 -2.42 -18.06 3.69
N VAL A 358 -2.96 -16.89 3.31
CA VAL A 358 -3.76 -16.73 2.09
C VAL A 358 -2.97 -15.92 1.08
N VAL A 359 -2.85 -16.45 -0.14
CA VAL A 359 -2.33 -15.70 -1.29
C VAL A 359 -3.52 -15.29 -2.14
N VAL A 360 -3.77 -14.00 -2.25
CA VAL A 360 -4.79 -13.46 -3.15
C VAL A 360 -4.10 -13.10 -4.47
N ALA A 361 -4.55 -13.70 -5.56
CA ALA A 361 -3.97 -13.53 -6.90
C ALA A 361 -5.08 -13.39 -7.94
N PRO A 362 -4.89 -12.68 -9.06
CA PRO A 362 -5.81 -12.78 -10.19
C PRO A 362 -5.68 -14.16 -10.85
N MET A 363 -6.74 -14.64 -11.50
CA MET A 363 -6.72 -15.90 -12.27
C MET A 363 -5.59 -15.92 -13.32
N ALA A 364 -5.21 -14.76 -13.85
CA ALA A 364 -4.12 -14.62 -14.82
C ALA A 364 -2.74 -15.02 -14.26
N PHE A 365 -2.53 -14.96 -12.93
CA PHE A 365 -1.23 -15.23 -12.28
C PHE A 365 -1.29 -16.43 -11.32
N ILE A 366 -2.30 -17.30 -11.51
CA ILE A 366 -2.59 -18.36 -10.54
C ILE A 366 -1.51 -19.44 -10.49
N GLU A 367 -0.79 -19.66 -11.60
CA GLU A 367 0.26 -20.68 -11.68
C GLU A 367 1.47 -20.30 -10.81
N SER A 368 1.94 -19.05 -10.89
CA SER A 368 3.05 -18.53 -10.09
C SER A 368 2.68 -18.41 -8.62
N ALA A 369 1.47 -17.98 -8.32
CA ALA A 369 0.95 -17.97 -6.95
C ALA A 369 0.89 -19.40 -6.35
N THR A 370 0.49 -20.40 -7.14
CA THR A 370 0.46 -21.80 -6.71
C THR A 370 1.87 -22.40 -6.54
N ALA A 371 2.80 -22.03 -7.41
CA ALA A 371 4.21 -22.40 -7.27
C ALA A 371 4.80 -21.81 -5.98
N TYR A 372 4.48 -20.56 -5.67
CA TYR A 372 4.86 -19.91 -4.40
C TYR A 372 4.25 -20.62 -3.18
N ALA A 373 2.97 -20.96 -3.21
CA ALA A 373 2.31 -21.71 -2.14
C ALA A 373 3.00 -23.07 -1.90
N THR A 374 3.33 -23.78 -2.98
CA THR A 374 4.06 -25.06 -2.93
C THR A 374 5.44 -24.87 -2.31
N TYR A 375 6.16 -23.82 -2.72
CA TYR A 375 7.47 -23.49 -2.17
C TYR A 375 7.39 -23.23 -0.66
N ARG A 376 6.44 -22.43 -0.19
CA ARG A 376 6.25 -22.12 1.24
C ARG A 376 5.88 -23.35 2.07
N GLN A 377 5.07 -24.25 1.51
CA GLN A 377 4.77 -25.53 2.16
C GLN A 377 6.02 -26.39 2.35
N GLN A 378 6.90 -26.45 1.33
CA GLN A 378 8.14 -27.23 1.38
C GLN A 378 9.21 -26.59 2.27
N GLN A 379 9.36 -25.27 2.17
CA GLN A 379 10.44 -24.53 2.82
C GLN A 379 10.14 -24.18 4.27
N SER A 380 8.89 -23.84 4.58
CA SER A 380 8.48 -23.29 5.88
C SER A 380 7.41 -24.11 6.58
N GLY A 381 6.87 -25.15 5.93
CA GLY A 381 5.80 -25.98 6.48
C GLY A 381 4.45 -25.26 6.61
N LEU A 382 4.31 -24.08 6.01
CA LEU A 382 3.08 -23.28 6.08
C LEU A 382 2.01 -23.89 5.17
N ASN A 383 0.79 -24.04 5.70
CA ASN A 383 -0.36 -24.36 4.87
C ASN A 383 -0.79 -23.09 4.13
N VAL A 384 -0.51 -23.01 2.84
CA VAL A 384 -0.83 -21.84 2.01
C VAL A 384 -2.00 -22.15 1.08
N VAL A 385 -3.03 -21.30 1.12
CA VAL A 385 -4.16 -21.37 0.18
C VAL A 385 -4.09 -20.21 -0.79
N VAL A 386 -4.14 -20.51 -2.08
CA VAL A 386 -4.25 -19.51 -3.14
C VAL A 386 -5.72 -19.26 -3.45
N MET A 387 -6.14 -18.00 -3.40
CA MET A 387 -7.52 -17.59 -3.65
C MET A 387 -7.57 -16.60 -4.82
N PRO A 388 -8.22 -16.97 -5.94
CA PRO A 388 -8.47 -16.03 -7.03
C PRO A 388 -9.30 -14.83 -6.58
N VAL A 389 -8.85 -13.61 -6.88
CA VAL A 389 -9.56 -12.38 -6.50
C VAL A 389 -10.94 -12.30 -7.17
N GLU A 390 -11.09 -12.84 -8.37
CA GLU A 390 -12.35 -12.92 -9.11
C GLU A 390 -13.38 -13.81 -8.40
N HIS A 391 -12.93 -14.90 -7.75
CA HIS A 391 -13.80 -15.72 -6.92
C HIS A 391 -14.24 -14.98 -5.66
N ILE A 392 -13.34 -14.19 -5.06
CA ILE A 392 -13.66 -13.35 -3.89
C ILE A 392 -14.75 -12.33 -4.26
N TYR A 393 -14.59 -11.59 -5.36
CA TYR A 393 -15.61 -10.68 -5.86
C TYR A 393 -16.94 -11.39 -6.10
N THR A 394 -16.91 -12.57 -6.73
CA THR A 394 -18.12 -13.37 -6.99
C THR A 394 -18.83 -13.76 -5.69
N GLY A 395 -18.08 -14.18 -4.67
CA GLY A 395 -18.64 -14.67 -3.40
C GLY A 395 -19.02 -13.59 -2.37
N PHE A 396 -18.43 -12.40 -2.43
CA PHE A 396 -18.60 -11.34 -1.42
C PHE A 396 -19.17 -10.01 -1.96
N ALA A 397 -19.17 -9.82 -3.29
CA ALA A 397 -19.73 -8.64 -3.96
C ALA A 397 -20.54 -8.98 -5.23
N THR A 398 -20.92 -10.25 -5.41
CA THR A 398 -21.64 -10.74 -6.60
C THR A 398 -20.97 -10.40 -7.95
N GLY A 399 -19.63 -10.33 -7.94
CA GLY A 399 -18.79 -10.09 -9.11
C GLY A 399 -18.40 -8.62 -9.33
N MET A 400 -18.77 -7.71 -8.43
CA MET A 400 -18.26 -6.33 -8.48
C MET A 400 -16.83 -6.27 -7.91
N PRO A 401 -15.88 -5.55 -8.55
CA PRO A 401 -14.48 -5.46 -8.13
C PRO A 401 -14.30 -4.49 -6.94
N ASP A 402 -15.10 -4.68 -5.90
CA ASP A 402 -15.10 -3.87 -4.69
C ASP A 402 -13.96 -4.32 -3.75
N PRO A 403 -12.99 -3.46 -3.38
CA PRO A 403 -11.92 -3.80 -2.46
C PRO A 403 -12.42 -4.31 -1.10
N THR A 404 -13.57 -3.82 -0.63
CA THR A 404 -14.18 -4.29 0.63
C THR A 404 -14.55 -5.77 0.57
N ALA A 405 -14.84 -6.33 -0.62
CA ALA A 405 -15.07 -7.76 -0.78
C ALA A 405 -13.83 -8.59 -0.39
N ILE A 406 -12.63 -8.07 -0.62
CA ILE A 406 -11.36 -8.70 -0.23
C ILE A 406 -11.23 -8.72 1.30
N ARG A 407 -11.44 -7.57 1.95
CA ARG A 407 -11.41 -7.49 3.41
C ARG A 407 -12.48 -8.39 4.04
N ASP A 408 -13.69 -8.38 3.51
CA ASP A 408 -14.80 -9.20 4.04
C ASP A 408 -14.53 -10.71 3.87
N PHE A 409 -13.86 -11.11 2.79
CA PHE A 409 -13.34 -12.47 2.64
C PHE A 409 -12.25 -12.79 3.68
N ILE A 410 -11.29 -11.90 3.90
CA ILE A 410 -10.25 -12.08 4.93
C ILE A 410 -10.90 -12.19 6.31
N SER A 411 -11.90 -11.35 6.62
CA SER A 411 -12.70 -11.42 7.85
C SER A 411 -13.42 -12.77 7.96
N PHE A 412 -14.06 -13.25 6.89
CA PHE A 412 -14.68 -14.57 6.86
C PHE A 412 -13.66 -15.68 7.17
N ALA A 413 -12.50 -15.67 6.52
CA ALA A 413 -11.43 -16.64 6.75
C ALA A 413 -10.91 -16.58 8.20
N TYR A 414 -10.73 -15.38 8.73
CA TYR A 414 -10.26 -15.14 10.10
C TYR A 414 -11.20 -15.71 11.17
N PHE A 415 -12.52 -15.56 10.99
CA PHE A 415 -13.50 -16.00 11.99
C PHE A 415 -14.04 -17.42 11.79
N ASN A 416 -14.07 -17.94 10.56
CA ASN A 416 -14.84 -19.15 10.24
C ASN A 416 -13.99 -20.34 9.82
N TRP A 417 -12.74 -20.15 9.38
CA TRP A 417 -11.88 -21.29 9.04
C TRP A 417 -11.49 -22.08 10.27
N ARG A 418 -11.28 -23.39 10.10
CA ARG A 418 -10.82 -24.27 11.19
C ARG A 418 -9.47 -23.82 11.77
N LYS A 419 -8.62 -23.26 10.91
CA LYS A 419 -7.41 -22.55 11.30
C LYS A 419 -7.39 -21.21 10.59
N ARG A 420 -7.45 -20.12 11.38
CA ARG A 420 -7.39 -18.75 10.88
C ARG A 420 -6.01 -18.45 10.28
N PRO A 421 -5.94 -17.71 9.16
CA PRO A 421 -4.67 -17.28 8.59
C PRO A 421 -3.96 -16.26 9.48
N GLN A 422 -2.63 -16.27 9.44
CA GLN A 422 -1.75 -15.31 10.11
C GLN A 422 -1.21 -14.25 9.14
N TYR A 423 -1.15 -14.61 7.85
CA TYR A 423 -0.61 -13.76 6.79
C TYR A 423 -1.54 -13.72 5.58
N VAL A 424 -1.62 -12.56 4.94
CA VAL A 424 -2.16 -12.41 3.58
C VAL A 424 -1.06 -11.83 2.69
N LEU A 425 -0.90 -12.41 1.50
CA LEU A 425 -0.03 -11.87 0.46
C LEU A 425 -0.86 -11.55 -0.77
N PHE A 426 -0.80 -10.29 -1.21
CA PHE A 426 -1.30 -9.88 -2.51
C PHE A 426 -0.26 -10.17 -3.58
N TRP A 427 -0.61 -11.05 -4.51
CA TRP A 427 0.20 -11.49 -5.65
C TRP A 427 -0.32 -10.80 -6.92
N GLY A 428 -0.15 -9.49 -6.97
CA GLY A 428 -0.73 -8.66 -8.03
C GLY A 428 -0.57 -7.17 -7.75
N ASP A 429 -0.36 -6.42 -8.82
CA ASP A 429 -0.30 -4.96 -8.78
C ASP A 429 -1.71 -4.30 -8.74
N GLY A 430 -1.81 -3.00 -8.48
CA GLY A 430 -3.09 -2.28 -8.50
C GLY A 430 -2.93 -0.77 -8.45
N HIS A 431 -3.99 -0.02 -8.78
CA HIS A 431 -3.95 1.44 -8.91
C HIS A 431 -5.25 2.14 -8.48
N TYR A 432 -5.22 3.48 -8.38
CA TYR A 432 -6.35 4.32 -7.93
C TYR A 432 -7.55 4.37 -8.90
N ASP A 433 -7.34 4.12 -10.21
CA ASP A 433 -8.41 4.20 -11.22
C ASP A 433 -9.27 2.93 -11.29
N TYR A 434 -10.15 2.71 -10.32
CA TYR A 434 -11.01 1.51 -10.26
C TYR A 434 -11.94 1.34 -11.46
N ARG A 435 -12.40 2.45 -12.07
CA ARG A 435 -13.41 2.44 -13.13
C ARG A 435 -12.82 2.50 -14.54
N GLY A 436 -11.49 2.59 -14.67
CA GLY A 436 -10.79 2.69 -15.96
C GLY A 436 -11.16 3.99 -16.70
N LEU A 437 -11.21 5.11 -15.98
CA LEU A 437 -11.58 6.42 -16.52
C LEU A 437 -10.44 7.07 -17.32
N VAL A 438 -9.19 6.85 -16.90
CA VAL A 438 -8.00 7.51 -17.48
C VAL A 438 -6.94 6.52 -17.94
N THR A 439 -6.99 5.26 -17.48
CA THR A 439 -6.09 4.19 -17.93
C THR A 439 -6.83 2.94 -18.41
N THR A 440 -6.14 2.14 -19.22
CA THR A 440 -6.55 0.79 -19.62
C THR A 440 -5.70 -0.31 -18.98
N THR A 441 -4.69 0.07 -18.18
CA THR A 441 -3.93 -0.87 -17.35
C THR A 441 -4.90 -1.66 -16.47
N PRO A 442 -4.81 -3.00 -16.44
CA PRO A 442 -5.66 -3.78 -15.55
C PRO A 442 -5.33 -3.48 -14.08
N ASN A 443 -6.38 -3.25 -13.29
CA ASN A 443 -6.27 -3.16 -11.84
C ASN A 443 -6.34 -4.58 -11.25
N TRP A 444 -5.21 -5.29 -11.18
CA TRP A 444 -5.19 -6.73 -10.88
C TRP A 444 -5.71 -7.04 -9.47
N ILE A 445 -5.22 -6.33 -8.46
CA ILE A 445 -5.70 -6.37 -7.08
C ILE A 445 -5.76 -4.92 -6.58
N PRO A 446 -6.92 -4.25 -6.70
CA PRO A 446 -7.08 -2.86 -6.34
C PRO A 446 -6.70 -2.59 -4.87
N PRO A 447 -5.90 -1.56 -4.59
CA PRO A 447 -5.64 -1.13 -3.22
C PRO A 447 -6.91 -0.54 -2.60
N TYR A 448 -6.95 -0.35 -1.29
CA TYR A 448 -7.93 0.54 -0.67
C TYR A 448 -7.40 1.98 -0.70
N GLN A 449 -8.21 2.92 -1.20
CA GLN A 449 -7.89 4.34 -1.21
C GLN A 449 -8.65 5.02 -0.07
N ASN A 450 -7.93 5.54 0.92
CA ASN A 450 -8.52 6.46 1.86
C ASN A 450 -8.79 7.79 1.14
N ASP A 451 -10.00 8.29 1.30
CA ASP A 451 -10.37 9.64 0.90
C ASP A 451 -11.32 10.17 1.99
N ASN A 452 -10.88 11.18 2.74
CA ASN A 452 -11.70 11.80 3.78
C ASN A 452 -12.77 12.68 3.11
N VAL A 453 -13.70 12.09 2.37
CA VAL A 453 -14.82 12.80 1.69
C VAL A 453 -16.00 13.03 2.64
N GLU A 454 -15.80 12.91 3.96
CA GLU A 454 -16.82 13.25 4.94
C GLU A 454 -16.89 14.77 5.17
N SER A 455 -17.27 15.52 4.14
CA SER A 455 -17.94 16.81 4.37
C SER A 455 -18.95 17.19 3.27
N GLU A 456 -19.89 16.29 2.95
CA GLU A 456 -21.09 16.70 2.20
C GLU A 456 -22.01 17.64 3.01
N ILE A 457 -21.67 18.01 4.26
CA ILE A 457 -22.48 18.87 5.13
C ILE A 457 -21.67 20.03 5.71
N GLY A 458 -22.15 21.25 5.48
CA GLY A 458 -22.05 22.34 6.44
C GLY A 458 -20.69 23.01 6.66
N ARG A 459 -19.64 22.63 5.92
CA ARG A 459 -18.44 23.46 5.79
C ARG A 459 -18.66 24.47 4.66
N ALA A 460 -18.19 25.71 4.84
CA ALA A 460 -18.22 26.70 3.76
C ALA A 460 -17.39 26.23 2.54
N PHE A 461 -16.37 25.40 2.76
CA PHE A 461 -15.50 24.82 1.74
C PHE A 461 -15.02 23.43 2.17
N ASP A 462 -15.01 22.50 1.23
CA ASP A 462 -14.42 21.17 1.35
C ASP A 462 -13.11 21.11 0.55
N TRP A 463 -12.07 20.59 1.17
CA TRP A 463 -10.68 20.74 0.72
C TRP A 463 -10.09 19.38 0.42
N SER A 464 -9.67 19.17 -0.83
CA SER A 464 -8.91 18.00 -1.21
C SER A 464 -7.45 18.21 -0.86
N TYR A 465 -7.02 17.58 0.24
CA TYR A 465 -5.64 17.59 0.70
C TYR A 465 -4.89 16.35 0.21
N ALA A 466 -3.79 16.55 -0.50
CA ALA A 466 -2.99 15.45 -1.05
C ALA A 466 -2.33 14.58 0.03
N ASP A 467 -2.22 15.07 1.27
CA ASP A 467 -1.75 14.31 2.44
C ASP A 467 -2.88 13.57 3.16
N ASP A 468 -4.16 13.82 2.87
CA ASP A 468 -5.28 13.06 3.46
C ASP A 468 -5.73 11.87 2.60
N SER A 469 -5.43 11.88 1.29
CA SER A 469 -5.73 10.77 0.38
C SER A 469 -4.54 9.85 0.17
N TYR A 470 -4.72 8.55 0.40
CA TYR A 470 -3.64 7.57 0.30
C TYR A 470 -4.12 6.14 0.08
N ALA A 471 -3.33 5.36 -0.67
CA ALA A 471 -3.45 3.91 -0.71
C ALA A 471 -2.95 3.30 0.61
N THR A 472 -3.65 2.29 1.14
CA THR A 472 -3.20 1.54 2.31
C THR A 472 -3.58 0.07 2.23
N GLU A 473 -2.66 -0.80 2.68
CA GLU A 473 -2.89 -2.23 2.84
C GLU A 473 -3.46 -2.59 4.22
N ASP A 474 -3.33 -1.68 5.20
CA ASP A 474 -3.80 -1.90 6.57
C ASP A 474 -5.30 -2.18 6.60
N TYR A 475 -6.07 -1.55 5.70
CA TYR A 475 -7.52 -1.74 5.57
C TYR A 475 -7.92 -3.22 5.43
N PHE A 476 -7.14 -4.01 4.70
CA PHE A 476 -7.41 -5.43 4.51
C PHE A 476 -7.05 -6.26 5.75
N GLY A 477 -6.19 -5.73 6.62
CA GLY A 477 -5.76 -6.34 7.87
C GLY A 477 -6.65 -6.03 9.08
N CYS A 478 -7.47 -4.97 9.02
CA CYS A 478 -8.42 -4.57 10.06
C CYS A 478 -9.74 -5.35 9.89
N VAL A 479 -9.91 -6.45 10.63
CA VAL A 479 -11.04 -7.37 10.44
C VAL A 479 -11.83 -7.66 11.72
N ASP A 480 -11.29 -7.33 12.89
CA ASP A 480 -11.94 -7.45 14.20
C ASP A 480 -11.94 -6.09 14.92
N GLY A 481 -13.12 -5.60 15.26
CA GLY A 481 -13.30 -4.25 15.82
C GLY A 481 -13.44 -3.17 14.75
N ASP A 482 -14.29 -2.16 15.04
CA ASP A 482 -14.46 -0.99 14.18
C ASP A 482 -13.36 0.05 14.50
N ASP A 483 -12.10 -0.35 14.35
CA ASP A 483 -10.92 0.46 14.63
C ASP A 483 -9.80 0.25 13.57
N PRO A 484 -8.76 1.09 13.52
CA PRO A 484 -7.72 1.01 12.49
C PRO A 484 -6.54 0.10 12.90
N ILE A 485 -6.72 -0.80 13.88
CA ILE A 485 -5.66 -1.72 14.33
C ILE A 485 -5.70 -2.97 13.45
N MET A 486 -4.54 -3.41 12.96
CA MET A 486 -4.46 -4.62 12.14
C MET A 486 -4.51 -5.89 13.01
N ASP A 487 -5.29 -6.88 12.58
CA ASP A 487 -5.39 -8.21 13.21
C ASP A 487 -4.58 -9.27 12.47
N ILE A 488 -4.32 -9.04 11.19
CA ILE A 488 -3.61 -9.97 10.29
C ILE A 488 -2.55 -9.23 9.50
N ALA A 489 -1.37 -9.85 9.36
CA ALA A 489 -0.25 -9.25 8.64
C ALA A 489 -0.46 -9.30 7.12
N ILE A 490 -0.22 -8.18 6.44
CA ILE A 490 -0.40 -8.03 5.00
C ILE A 490 0.96 -7.75 4.33
N GLY A 491 1.25 -8.43 3.23
CA GLY A 491 2.31 -8.04 2.30
C GLY A 491 1.79 -7.96 0.87
N ARG A 492 2.46 -7.18 0.02
CA ARG A 492 2.14 -7.07 -1.42
C ARG A 492 3.38 -7.30 -2.27
N LEU A 493 3.22 -8.05 -3.36
CA LEU A 493 4.15 -8.11 -4.48
C LEU A 493 3.42 -7.57 -5.72
N THR A 494 3.95 -6.52 -6.33
CA THR A 494 3.35 -5.76 -7.46
C THR A 494 3.53 -6.49 -8.79
N ILE A 495 3.00 -7.71 -8.85
CA ILE A 495 3.15 -8.60 -9.99
C ILE A 495 2.18 -8.18 -11.09
N SER A 496 2.72 -7.91 -12.28
CA SER A 496 1.95 -7.50 -13.46
C SER A 496 1.85 -8.58 -14.54
N SER A 497 2.50 -9.73 -14.34
CA SER A 497 2.43 -10.88 -15.24
C SER A 497 2.80 -12.20 -14.53
N GLU A 498 2.34 -13.32 -15.09
CA GLU A 498 2.70 -14.66 -14.61
C GLU A 498 4.23 -14.89 -14.64
N GLN A 499 4.92 -14.41 -15.69
CA GLN A 499 6.38 -14.49 -15.79
C GLN A 499 7.08 -13.70 -14.68
N MET A 500 6.60 -12.50 -14.38
CA MET A 500 7.11 -11.70 -13.27
C MET A 500 6.92 -12.44 -11.94
N GLY A 501 5.77 -13.09 -11.72
CA GLY A 501 5.53 -13.91 -10.54
C GLY A 501 6.56 -15.05 -10.39
N GLN A 502 6.90 -15.75 -11.48
CA GLN A 502 7.93 -16.79 -11.45
C GLN A 502 9.34 -16.23 -11.14
N ALA A 503 9.66 -15.04 -11.67
CA ALA A 503 10.91 -14.36 -11.40
C ALA A 503 11.00 -13.93 -9.93
N THR A 504 9.92 -13.36 -9.38
CA THR A 504 9.82 -12.97 -7.95
C THR A 504 9.97 -14.19 -7.04
N LEU A 505 9.31 -15.31 -7.33
CA LEU A 505 9.49 -16.56 -6.59
C LEU A 505 10.94 -17.04 -6.63
N SER A 506 11.57 -17.01 -7.81
CA SER A 506 12.97 -17.41 -7.98
C SER A 506 13.92 -16.55 -7.15
N LYS A 507 13.66 -15.24 -7.08
CA LYS A 507 14.41 -14.28 -6.25
C LYS A 507 14.26 -14.59 -4.76
N ILE A 508 13.03 -14.80 -4.28
CA ILE A 508 12.74 -15.22 -2.90
C ILE A 508 13.47 -16.52 -2.55
N ALA A 509 13.33 -17.54 -3.40
CA ALA A 509 13.91 -18.85 -3.15
C ALA A 509 15.44 -18.82 -3.15
N SER A 510 16.04 -17.97 -3.99
CA SER A 510 17.50 -17.77 -4.03
C SER A 510 18.01 -17.10 -2.76
N TYR A 511 17.32 -16.06 -2.27
CA TYR A 511 17.65 -15.41 -1.01
C TYR A 511 17.59 -16.37 0.17
N GLU A 512 16.53 -17.17 0.27
CA GLU A 512 16.36 -18.10 1.41
C GLU A 512 17.31 -19.29 1.36
N ARG A 513 17.79 -19.69 0.18
CA ARG A 513 18.82 -20.74 0.02
C ARG A 513 20.24 -20.22 0.17
N ALA A 514 20.48 -18.93 0.02
CA ALA A 514 21.81 -18.34 0.17
C ALA A 514 22.39 -18.63 1.57
N SER A 515 23.66 -19.02 1.61
CA SER A 515 24.40 -19.12 2.88
C SER A 515 24.57 -17.72 3.45
N ALA A 516 24.26 -17.55 4.74
CA ALA A 516 24.55 -16.32 5.48
C ALA A 516 26.03 -16.30 5.92
N SER A 517 26.91 -16.96 5.17
CA SER A 517 28.30 -17.24 5.53
C SER A 517 29.26 -16.08 5.18
N ASP A 518 28.76 -14.85 5.05
CA ASP A 518 29.57 -13.67 4.75
C ASP A 518 28.99 -12.44 5.47
N SER A 519 29.83 -11.42 5.67
CA SER A 519 29.56 -10.27 6.55
C SER A 519 28.36 -9.40 6.12
N TRP A 520 27.84 -9.57 4.91
CA TRP A 520 26.65 -8.84 4.46
C TRP A 520 25.44 -9.09 5.37
N ALA A 521 25.30 -10.32 5.87
CA ALA A 521 24.21 -10.76 6.76
C ALA A 521 24.23 -10.10 8.14
N ILE A 522 25.35 -9.47 8.51
CA ILE A 522 25.50 -8.71 9.75
C ILE A 522 25.77 -7.22 9.49
N THR A 523 25.56 -6.73 8.26
CA THR A 523 25.80 -5.32 7.91
C THR A 523 24.47 -4.57 7.78
N ALA A 524 24.40 -3.40 8.43
CA ALA A 524 23.33 -2.43 8.28
C ALA A 524 23.91 -1.10 7.75
N THR A 525 23.39 -0.63 6.62
CA THR A 525 23.83 0.64 6.00
C THR A 525 22.79 1.70 6.27
N LEU A 526 23.20 2.81 6.90
CA LEU A 526 22.37 3.97 7.17
C LEU A 526 22.74 5.09 6.21
N VAL A 527 21.74 5.58 5.48
CA VAL A 527 21.85 6.68 4.54
C VAL A 527 20.90 7.79 5.00
N ALA A 528 21.40 9.01 5.13
CA ALA A 528 20.64 10.12 5.69
C ALA A 528 20.85 11.40 4.90
N ASP A 529 19.74 12.09 4.64
CA ASP A 529 19.67 13.35 3.91
C ASP A 529 20.47 14.48 4.57
N ASP A 530 20.84 15.48 3.77
CA ASP A 530 21.41 16.72 4.27
C ASP A 530 20.32 17.78 4.53
N GLY A 531 20.75 18.99 4.89
CA GLY A 531 19.86 20.08 5.26
C GLY A 531 19.18 20.81 4.10
N PRO A 532 19.85 21.09 2.95
CA PRO A 532 19.25 21.88 1.88
C PRO A 532 17.94 21.30 1.33
N THR A 533 16.96 22.17 1.11
CA THR A 533 15.64 21.80 0.57
C THR A 533 15.33 22.52 -0.74
N SER A 534 14.36 22.00 -1.49
CA SER A 534 13.96 22.52 -2.81
C SER A 534 13.44 23.96 -2.83
N ASN A 535 13.07 24.52 -1.67
CA ASN A 535 12.58 25.90 -1.54
C ASN A 535 13.67 26.89 -1.08
N GLY A 536 14.94 26.47 -1.07
CA GLY A 536 16.06 27.29 -0.63
C GLY A 536 16.19 27.44 0.88
N ARG A 537 15.47 26.63 1.66
CA ARG A 537 15.63 26.54 3.13
C ARG A 537 16.50 25.36 3.52
N SER A 538 16.77 25.25 4.81
CA SER A 538 17.45 24.10 5.40
C SER A 538 16.63 23.45 6.51
N ASP A 539 16.58 22.11 6.51
CA ASP A 539 16.09 21.25 7.59
C ASP A 539 17.17 20.98 8.67
N GLY A 540 18.38 21.51 8.47
CA GLY A 540 19.53 21.34 9.33
C GLY A 540 19.90 19.88 9.54
N SER A 541 20.27 19.52 10.77
CA SER A 541 20.71 18.17 11.11
C SER A 541 19.57 17.18 11.35
N LEU A 542 18.33 17.50 10.98
CA LEU A 542 17.14 16.71 11.32
C LEU A 542 17.27 15.24 10.94
N HIS A 543 17.52 14.95 9.65
CA HIS A 543 17.61 13.59 9.11
C HIS A 543 18.82 12.82 9.63
N VAL A 544 20.00 13.45 9.70
CA VAL A 544 21.21 12.86 10.31
C VAL A 544 20.98 12.54 11.78
N SER A 545 20.35 13.44 12.55
CA SER A 545 20.07 13.23 13.97
C SER A 545 19.09 12.08 14.20
N SER A 546 18.07 11.95 13.34
CA SER A 546 17.14 10.80 13.35
C SER A 546 17.86 9.50 12.99
N SER A 547 18.72 9.51 11.98
CA SER A 547 19.55 8.36 11.62
C SER A 547 20.48 7.93 12.77
N GLU A 548 21.05 8.88 13.53
CA GLU A 548 21.86 8.56 14.71
C GLU A 548 21.03 7.97 15.87
N ARG A 549 19.76 8.37 16.02
CA ARG A 549 18.84 7.73 16.99
C ARG A 549 18.52 6.29 16.57
N ILE A 550 18.29 6.06 15.28
CA ILE A 550 18.09 4.71 14.71
C ILE A 550 19.36 3.86 14.88
N SER A 551 20.54 4.41 14.60
CA SER A 551 21.85 3.78 14.79
C SER A 551 22.02 3.27 16.23
N ARG A 552 21.68 4.09 17.23
CA ARG A 552 21.72 3.68 18.65
C ARG A 552 20.69 2.61 18.99
N LYS A 553 19.49 2.66 18.41
CA LYS A 553 18.49 1.59 18.61
C LYS A 553 19.00 0.27 18.05
N ILE A 554 19.56 0.25 16.83
CA ILE A 554 20.18 -0.94 16.23
C ILE A 554 21.28 -1.49 17.14
N GLU A 555 22.20 -0.64 17.62
CA GLU A 555 23.25 -1.03 18.58
C GLU A 555 22.66 -1.66 19.86
N SER A 556 21.54 -1.14 20.36
CA SER A 556 20.91 -1.63 21.59
C SER A 556 20.19 -2.97 21.42
N VAL A 557 19.53 -3.20 20.29
CA VAL A 557 18.62 -4.35 20.10
C VAL A 557 19.21 -5.45 19.21
N LEU A 558 20.21 -5.11 18.41
CA LEU A 558 20.95 -6.00 17.51
C LEU A 558 22.47 -5.69 17.57
N PRO A 559 23.10 -5.79 18.76
CA PRO A 559 24.48 -5.32 18.99
C PRO A 559 25.53 -5.98 18.09
N GLY A 560 25.27 -7.18 17.56
CA GLY A 560 26.19 -7.86 16.64
C GLY A 560 26.27 -7.25 15.24
N LEU A 561 25.37 -6.34 14.86
CA LEU A 561 25.39 -5.71 13.53
C LEU A 561 26.51 -4.67 13.39
N ILE A 562 27.19 -4.73 12.25
CA ILE A 562 28.16 -3.74 11.80
C ILE A 562 27.41 -2.65 11.05
N GLN A 563 27.58 -1.40 11.49
CA GLN A 563 26.92 -0.26 10.87
C GLN A 563 27.86 0.47 9.89
N ARG A 564 27.36 0.78 8.70
CA ARG A 564 28.01 1.65 7.72
C ARG A 564 27.15 2.91 7.54
N LYS A 565 27.77 4.08 7.51
CA LYS A 565 27.06 5.37 7.44
C LYS A 565 27.46 6.12 6.17
N VAL A 566 26.46 6.50 5.38
CA VAL A 566 26.58 7.33 4.17
C VAL A 566 25.71 8.55 4.39
N TYR A 567 26.25 9.57 5.05
CA TYR A 567 25.52 10.80 5.36
C TYR A 567 25.89 11.88 4.35
N LEU A 568 24.88 12.47 3.71
CA LEU A 568 25.08 13.41 2.61
C LEU A 568 25.97 14.62 2.96
N PRO A 569 25.95 15.19 4.18
CA PRO A 569 26.83 16.31 4.53
C PRO A 569 28.34 16.01 4.39
N GLU A 570 28.75 14.74 4.35
CA GLU A 570 30.15 14.34 4.18
C GLU A 570 30.67 14.49 2.75
N TYR A 571 29.76 14.58 1.79
CA TYR A 571 30.10 14.49 0.37
C TYR A 571 29.97 15.86 -0.29
N PRO A 572 30.97 16.25 -1.12
CA PRO A 572 30.96 17.56 -1.77
C PRO A 572 29.84 17.66 -2.80
N LEU A 573 29.20 18.83 -2.85
CA LEU A 573 28.21 19.18 -3.85
C LEU A 573 28.88 19.40 -5.21
N GLN A 574 28.32 18.78 -6.25
CA GLN A 574 28.64 19.06 -7.64
C GLN A 574 27.48 19.80 -8.30
N LEU A 575 27.76 20.98 -8.85
CA LEU A 575 26.79 21.81 -9.54
C LEU A 575 26.65 21.34 -11.00
N GLY A 576 25.43 21.16 -11.47
CA GLY A 576 25.13 20.74 -12.84
C GLY A 576 23.91 21.44 -13.41
N GLY A 577 23.86 21.59 -14.74
CA GLY A 577 22.72 22.21 -15.44
C GLY A 577 21.40 21.44 -15.28
N SER A 578 21.46 20.16 -14.88
CA SER A 578 20.33 19.28 -14.58
C SER A 578 20.00 19.17 -13.07
N GLY A 579 20.58 20.04 -12.25
CA GLY A 579 20.44 20.06 -10.78
C GLY A 579 21.73 19.69 -10.04
N ASN A 580 21.74 19.97 -8.74
CA ASN A 580 22.87 19.68 -7.86
C ASN A 580 22.96 18.19 -7.56
N ARG A 581 24.16 17.64 -7.40
CA ARG A 581 24.39 16.22 -7.11
C ARG A 581 25.46 16.03 -6.05
N LYS A 582 25.37 14.93 -5.30
CA LYS A 582 26.43 14.43 -4.41
C LYS A 582 26.86 13.02 -4.85
N PRO A 583 27.52 12.87 -6.01
CA PRO A 583 27.78 11.56 -6.60
C PRO A 583 28.64 10.65 -5.72
N GLY A 584 29.52 11.22 -4.89
CA GLY A 584 30.30 10.45 -3.92
C GLY A 584 29.44 9.70 -2.89
N ALA A 585 28.27 10.24 -2.52
CA ALA A 585 27.32 9.54 -1.66
C ALA A 585 26.67 8.36 -2.39
N THR A 586 26.25 8.58 -3.65
CA THR A 586 25.72 7.53 -4.53
C THR A 586 26.73 6.41 -4.74
N GLU A 587 27.98 6.76 -5.03
CA GLU A 587 29.09 5.82 -5.25
C GLU A 587 29.40 5.03 -3.97
N ALA A 588 29.45 5.69 -2.81
CA ALA A 588 29.67 5.01 -1.53
C ALA A 588 28.55 4.00 -1.22
N MET A 589 27.29 4.39 -1.43
CA MET A 589 26.14 3.50 -1.26
C MET A 589 26.22 2.30 -2.21
N LEU A 590 26.43 2.53 -3.50
CA LEU A 590 26.53 1.46 -4.50
C LEU A 590 27.74 0.54 -4.26
N SER A 591 28.87 1.09 -3.82
CA SER A 591 30.06 0.31 -3.47
C SER A 591 29.79 -0.64 -2.29
N ILE A 592 29.07 -0.17 -1.27
CA ILE A 592 28.66 -1.05 -0.15
C ILE A 592 27.71 -2.14 -0.64
N ILE A 593 26.68 -1.78 -1.42
CA ILE A 593 25.66 -2.73 -1.92
C ILE A 593 26.30 -3.79 -2.82
N ASN A 594 27.15 -3.40 -3.76
CA ASN A 594 27.71 -4.30 -4.77
C ASN A 594 28.94 -5.08 -4.28
N GLY A 595 29.73 -4.52 -3.36
CA GLY A 595 30.93 -5.16 -2.83
C GLY A 595 30.64 -6.08 -1.66
N GLN A 596 30.79 -5.54 -0.44
CA GLN A 596 30.60 -6.32 0.79
C GLN A 596 29.14 -6.80 0.97
N GLY A 597 28.17 -6.04 0.47
CA GLY A 597 26.73 -6.28 0.64
C GLY A 597 26.21 -5.75 1.98
N THR A 598 24.88 -5.59 2.08
CA THR A 598 24.21 -5.13 3.30
C THR A 598 22.90 -5.90 3.48
N LEU A 599 22.61 -6.36 4.69
CA LEU A 599 21.34 -7.00 4.99
C LEU A 599 20.22 -5.96 5.09
N LEU A 600 20.52 -4.85 5.77
CA LEU A 600 19.58 -3.76 6.02
C LEU A 600 20.09 -2.50 5.35
N LEU A 601 19.23 -1.82 4.60
CA LEU A 601 19.46 -0.48 4.08
C LEU A 601 18.41 0.45 4.69
N GLN A 602 18.84 1.43 5.46
CA GLN A 602 17.98 2.46 6.05
C GLN A 602 18.17 3.75 5.27
N TRP A 603 17.09 4.27 4.68
CA TRP A 603 17.03 5.65 4.20
C TRP A 603 16.15 6.48 5.14
N ILE A 604 16.58 7.69 5.49
CA ILE A 604 15.74 8.69 6.14
C ILE A 604 16.03 10.07 5.54
N GLY A 605 15.00 10.70 4.98
CA GLY A 605 15.18 11.87 4.15
C GLY A 605 13.98 12.21 3.27
N HIS A 606 14.16 13.18 2.39
CA HIS A 606 13.21 13.49 1.34
C HIS A 606 13.25 12.45 0.23
N GLY A 607 12.13 12.30 -0.47
CA GLY A 607 11.99 11.29 -1.50
C GLY A 607 10.69 11.48 -2.25
N ASN A 608 10.65 10.85 -3.42
CA ASN A 608 9.45 10.68 -4.23
C ASN A 608 9.51 9.32 -4.94
N PRO A 609 8.54 8.93 -5.78
CA PRO A 609 8.56 7.63 -6.44
C PRO A 609 9.77 7.38 -7.36
N ARG A 610 10.58 8.40 -7.66
CA ARG A 610 11.77 8.30 -8.52
C ARG A 610 13.09 8.47 -7.78
N VAL A 611 13.23 9.44 -6.87
CA VAL A 611 14.53 9.83 -6.31
C VAL A 611 14.56 9.91 -4.78
N TRP A 612 15.75 9.78 -4.19
CA TRP A 612 16.05 10.17 -2.80
C TRP A 612 16.90 11.44 -2.77
N ALA A 613 16.51 12.37 -1.89
CA ALA A 613 17.06 13.71 -1.78
C ALA A 613 16.94 14.57 -3.05
N HIS A 614 17.16 15.87 -2.91
CA HIS A 614 17.24 16.79 -4.06
C HIS A 614 18.50 16.54 -4.91
N GLU A 615 19.52 15.98 -4.29
CA GLU A 615 20.84 15.66 -4.81
C GLU A 615 20.85 14.35 -5.61
N GLU A 616 19.70 13.68 -5.76
CA GLU A 616 19.49 12.40 -6.45
C GLU A 616 20.50 11.31 -6.01
N VAL A 617 20.67 11.11 -4.71
CA VAL A 617 21.57 10.06 -4.17
C VAL A 617 21.10 8.66 -4.57
N PHE A 618 19.79 8.53 -4.76
CA PHE A 618 19.18 7.43 -5.47
C PHE A 618 18.32 7.99 -6.60
N ASP A 619 18.44 7.43 -7.80
CA ASP A 619 17.51 7.62 -8.90
C ASP A 619 17.08 6.24 -9.42
N ARG A 620 15.76 6.00 -9.44
CA ARG A 620 15.14 4.74 -9.87
C ARG A 620 15.67 4.23 -11.22
N ASP A 621 15.89 5.11 -12.18
CA ASP A 621 16.24 4.74 -13.55
C ASP A 621 17.75 4.61 -13.77
N LYS A 622 18.56 5.20 -12.88
CA LYS A 622 20.03 5.14 -12.96
C LYS A 622 20.61 4.19 -11.91
N THR A 623 20.38 4.47 -10.63
CA THR A 623 21.02 3.79 -9.50
C THR A 623 20.69 2.30 -9.45
N ILE A 624 19.42 1.92 -9.67
CA ILE A 624 19.01 0.50 -9.66
C ILE A 624 19.75 -0.29 -10.75
N THR A 625 19.93 0.29 -11.94
CA THR A 625 20.59 -0.40 -13.07
C THR A 625 22.08 -0.70 -12.82
N LEU A 626 22.67 -0.07 -11.81
CA LEU A 626 24.06 -0.28 -11.37
C LEU A 626 24.17 -1.31 -10.24
N MET A 627 23.05 -1.81 -9.70
CA MET A 627 23.05 -2.83 -8.64
C MET A 627 23.33 -4.23 -9.20
N ARG A 628 24.25 -4.95 -8.54
CA ARG A 628 24.73 -6.30 -8.91
C ARG A 628 24.66 -7.29 -7.74
N ASN A 629 23.92 -6.96 -6.69
CA ASN A 629 23.84 -7.69 -5.43
C ASN A 629 22.83 -8.86 -5.44
N GLN A 630 22.65 -9.58 -6.55
CA GLN A 630 21.65 -10.66 -6.68
C GLN A 630 21.78 -11.78 -5.63
N SER A 631 23.00 -12.03 -5.11
CA SER A 631 23.27 -13.01 -4.05
C SER A 631 23.23 -12.42 -2.63
N LYS A 632 23.06 -11.10 -2.50
CA LYS A 632 23.13 -10.33 -1.24
C LYS A 632 22.05 -9.24 -1.24
N LEU A 633 20.80 -9.66 -1.44
CA LEU A 633 19.67 -8.74 -1.49
C LEU A 633 19.45 -8.09 -0.11
N PHE A 634 19.28 -6.77 -0.09
CA PHE A 634 19.00 -6.02 1.13
C PHE A 634 17.50 -5.95 1.40
N PHE A 635 17.13 -5.78 2.65
CA PHE A 635 15.81 -5.27 3.04
C PHE A 635 15.89 -3.77 3.24
N LEU A 636 14.99 -3.02 2.60
CA LEU A 636 14.98 -1.56 2.65
C LEU A 636 13.94 -1.06 3.64
N VAL A 637 14.38 -0.23 4.58
CA VAL A 637 13.50 0.64 5.37
C VAL A 637 13.68 2.06 4.83
N ALA A 638 12.71 2.55 4.06
CA ALA A 638 12.77 3.89 3.48
C ALA A 638 11.77 4.80 4.19
N ALA A 639 12.29 5.57 5.15
CA ALA A 639 11.56 6.53 5.96
C ALA A 639 11.42 7.87 5.21
N THR A 640 10.58 7.89 4.18
CA THR A 640 10.46 9.01 3.24
C THR A 640 9.07 9.06 2.60
N CYS A 641 8.73 10.21 1.99
CA CYS A 641 7.47 10.39 1.27
C CYS A 641 7.40 9.48 0.05
N ASP A 642 6.24 8.82 -0.11
CA ASP A 642 5.71 8.17 -1.33
C ASP A 642 6.68 7.34 -2.22
N PHE A 643 7.79 6.86 -1.66
CA PHE A 643 8.77 6.06 -2.39
C PHE A 643 8.24 4.68 -2.79
N ALA A 644 7.26 4.16 -2.04
CA ALA A 644 6.55 2.91 -2.34
C ALA A 644 5.15 3.16 -2.92
N ARG A 645 5.01 4.22 -3.71
CA ARG A 645 3.76 4.55 -4.39
C ARG A 645 3.46 3.64 -5.57
N PHE A 646 2.99 2.44 -5.27
CA PHE A 646 2.64 1.42 -6.27
C PHE A 646 1.36 1.69 -7.04
N ASP A 647 0.50 2.56 -6.52
CA ASP A 647 -0.85 2.76 -7.06
C ASP A 647 -0.92 3.73 -8.25
N LEU A 648 0.21 4.05 -8.88
CA LEU A 648 0.32 4.88 -10.07
C LEU A 648 0.00 4.07 -11.34
N THR A 649 -0.66 4.69 -12.31
CA THR A 649 -1.12 4.00 -13.53
C THR A 649 -0.09 4.01 -14.66
N ASP A 650 0.82 4.98 -14.66
CA ASP A 650 1.76 5.27 -15.75
C ASP A 650 3.23 5.06 -15.37
N THR A 651 3.52 4.88 -14.08
CA THR A 651 4.87 4.98 -13.54
C THR A 651 5.07 4.04 -12.35
N GLN A 652 5.98 3.07 -12.47
CA GLN A 652 6.41 2.26 -11.33
C GLN A 652 7.30 3.07 -10.37
N SER A 653 7.07 2.94 -9.08
CA SER A 653 7.89 3.54 -8.03
C SER A 653 9.28 2.90 -7.90
N GLY A 654 10.19 3.60 -7.22
CA GLY A 654 11.53 3.11 -6.90
C GLY A 654 11.51 1.85 -6.06
N ALA A 655 10.53 1.71 -5.15
CA ALA A 655 10.37 0.52 -4.34
C ALA A 655 9.99 -0.72 -5.18
N GLU A 656 9.05 -0.58 -6.11
CA GLU A 656 8.64 -1.69 -7.01
C GLU A 656 9.81 -2.13 -7.88
N LYS A 657 10.48 -1.17 -8.53
CA LYS A 657 11.60 -1.49 -9.41
C LYS A 657 12.78 -2.14 -8.67
N LEU A 658 12.99 -1.83 -7.38
CA LEU A 658 14.00 -2.51 -6.55
C LEU A 658 13.66 -3.99 -6.31
N LEU A 659 12.38 -4.34 -6.18
CA LEU A 659 11.94 -5.72 -6.02
C LEU A 659 11.99 -6.48 -7.33
N GLU A 660 11.68 -5.82 -8.45
CA GLU A 660 11.66 -6.42 -9.78
C GLU A 660 13.03 -6.55 -10.43
N TRP A 661 14.04 -5.80 -9.99
CA TRP A 661 15.37 -5.83 -10.60
C TRP A 661 16.01 -7.22 -10.52
N GLU A 662 16.33 -7.79 -11.69
CA GLU A 662 16.79 -9.18 -11.82
C GLU A 662 18.24 -9.37 -11.33
N TYR A 663 19.08 -8.34 -11.46
CA TYR A 663 20.51 -8.42 -11.13
C TYR A 663 20.84 -7.99 -9.69
N GLY A 664 19.83 -7.71 -8.85
CA GLY A 664 20.06 -7.24 -7.48
C GLY A 664 18.86 -6.54 -6.86
N GLY A 665 19.11 -5.46 -6.14
CA GLY A 665 18.09 -4.67 -5.48
C GLY A 665 17.68 -5.24 -4.13
N ALA A 666 16.39 -5.13 -3.82
CA ALA A 666 15.83 -5.47 -2.53
C ALA A 666 15.12 -6.83 -2.52
N ILE A 667 15.07 -7.48 -1.35
CA ILE A 667 14.20 -8.64 -1.09
C ILE A 667 12.82 -8.24 -0.53
N GLY A 668 12.75 -7.02 0.02
CA GLY A 668 11.54 -6.43 0.60
C GLY A 668 11.77 -4.95 0.87
N VAL A 669 10.70 -4.17 0.84
CA VAL A 669 10.71 -2.72 1.12
C VAL A 669 9.61 -2.39 2.12
N PHE A 670 9.97 -1.71 3.20
CA PHE A 670 9.05 -1.07 4.13
C PHE A 670 9.13 0.44 3.94
N SER A 671 8.08 1.03 3.36
CA SER A 671 8.03 2.46 3.03
C SER A 671 6.60 2.96 2.86
N ALA A 672 6.43 4.26 2.66
CA ALA A 672 5.14 4.91 2.57
C ALA A 672 4.60 5.01 1.13
N THR A 673 3.28 4.91 0.98
CA THR A 673 2.57 5.16 -0.30
C THR A 673 2.36 6.64 -0.61
N ARG A 674 2.44 7.51 0.41
CA ARG A 674 2.11 8.94 0.34
C ARG A 674 2.99 9.78 1.25
N VAL A 675 2.68 11.09 1.31
CA VAL A 675 3.35 12.08 2.17
C VAL A 675 3.34 11.64 3.63
N VAL A 676 4.51 11.71 4.27
CA VAL A 676 4.74 11.36 5.66
C VAL A 676 5.69 12.36 6.32
N TYR A 677 5.74 12.37 7.65
CA TYR A 677 6.45 13.41 8.42
C TYR A 677 7.64 12.84 9.18
N THR A 678 8.74 13.58 9.19
CA THR A 678 10.06 13.12 9.67
C THR A 678 10.06 12.55 11.09
N ILE A 679 9.36 13.16 12.04
CA ILE A 679 9.31 12.66 13.43
C ILE A 679 8.61 11.29 13.48
N ALA A 680 7.45 11.15 12.82
CA ALA A 680 6.73 9.89 12.77
C ALA A 680 7.52 8.82 12.00
N ASN A 681 8.23 9.20 10.93
CA ASN A 681 9.13 8.31 10.18
C ASN A 681 10.26 7.74 11.04
N GLU A 682 10.80 8.54 11.96
CA GLU A 682 11.77 8.05 12.92
C GLU A 682 11.15 7.03 13.88
N TRP A 683 9.99 7.34 14.49
CA TRP A 683 9.32 6.45 15.42
C TRP A 683 9.01 5.09 14.82
N ILE A 684 8.45 5.07 13.60
CA ILE A 684 8.13 3.81 12.92
C ILE A 684 9.39 3.02 12.55
N SER A 685 10.49 3.70 12.19
CA SER A 685 11.78 3.05 11.95
C SER A 685 12.37 2.45 13.24
N LEU A 686 12.29 3.18 14.36
CA LEU A 686 12.71 2.68 15.67
C LEU A 686 11.91 1.45 16.10
N ARG A 687 10.59 1.46 15.86
CA ARG A 687 9.69 0.33 16.11
C ARG A 687 10.04 -0.86 15.22
N PHE A 688 10.36 -0.63 13.95
CA PHE A 688 10.79 -1.70 13.04
C PHE A 688 11.98 -2.49 13.59
N TYR A 689 13.07 -1.82 14.01
CA TYR A 689 14.24 -2.53 14.55
C TYR A 689 13.95 -3.23 15.88
N GLU A 690 13.07 -2.66 16.71
CA GLU A 690 12.63 -3.29 17.95
C GLU A 690 11.83 -4.57 17.68
N GLU A 691 10.88 -4.56 16.76
CA GLU A 691 10.13 -5.76 16.37
C GLU A 691 11.03 -6.78 15.65
N LEU A 692 11.94 -6.33 14.79
CA LEU A 692 12.90 -7.19 14.08
C LEU A 692 13.83 -7.94 15.05
N SER A 693 14.21 -7.33 16.17
CA SER A 693 15.05 -7.99 17.18
C SER A 693 14.34 -9.10 17.95
N LYS A 694 13.00 -9.07 18.01
CA LYS A 694 12.22 -10.02 18.79
C LYS A 694 12.23 -11.40 18.15
N ARG A 695 11.91 -12.39 18.98
CA ARG A 695 11.78 -13.79 18.60
C ARG A 695 10.37 -14.28 18.84
N THR A 696 10.00 -15.34 18.14
CA THR A 696 8.80 -16.13 18.41
C THR A 696 9.02 -16.99 19.66
N ASN A 697 7.93 -17.55 20.21
CA ASN A 697 8.00 -18.37 21.43
C ASN A 697 8.86 -19.64 21.25
N ASP A 698 9.06 -20.12 20.02
CA ASP A 698 9.96 -21.23 19.67
C ASP A 698 11.41 -20.78 19.39
N GLY A 699 11.75 -19.52 19.67
CA GLY A 699 13.11 -18.98 19.58
C GLY A 699 13.57 -18.53 18.21
N LYS A 700 12.74 -18.66 17.18
CA LYS A 700 13.09 -18.22 15.83
C LYS A 700 12.99 -16.71 15.69
N ARG A 701 13.72 -16.17 14.71
CA ARG A 701 13.51 -14.79 14.26
C ARG A 701 12.10 -14.63 13.72
N ARG A 702 11.53 -13.45 13.97
CA ARG A 702 10.21 -13.07 13.44
C ARG A 702 10.23 -12.97 11.92
N THR A 703 9.11 -13.33 11.30
CA THR A 703 8.89 -13.06 9.87
C THR A 703 8.67 -11.57 9.65
N LEU A 704 8.82 -11.08 8.42
CA LEU A 704 8.52 -9.69 8.08
C LEU A 704 7.06 -9.32 8.35
N GLY A 705 6.13 -10.27 8.22
CA GLY A 705 4.73 -10.11 8.59
C GLY A 705 4.53 -9.93 10.09
N ASP A 706 5.22 -10.73 10.93
CA ASP A 706 5.17 -10.58 12.39
C ASP A 706 5.80 -9.24 12.84
N VAL A 707 6.84 -8.80 12.15
CA VAL A 707 7.46 -7.49 12.37
C VAL A 707 6.47 -6.38 12.03
N LEU A 708 5.84 -6.44 10.85
CA LEU A 708 4.81 -5.47 10.43
C LEU A 708 3.64 -5.42 11.41
N LEU A 709 3.06 -6.57 11.76
CA LEU A 709 1.94 -6.64 12.69
C LEU A 709 2.34 -6.08 14.06
N GLY A 710 3.52 -6.43 14.57
CA GLY A 710 4.06 -5.88 15.81
C GLY A 710 4.17 -4.36 15.80
N ILE A 711 4.57 -3.76 14.66
CA ILE A 711 4.59 -2.29 14.49
C ILE A 711 3.17 -1.74 14.56
N LYS A 712 2.24 -2.32 13.78
CA LYS A 712 0.89 -1.80 13.56
C LYS A 712 -0.05 -1.94 14.75
N LEU A 713 0.25 -2.85 15.67
CA LEU A 713 -0.44 -2.93 16.97
C LEU A 713 -0.18 -1.72 17.88
N THR A 714 0.92 -0.99 17.65
CA THR A 714 1.27 0.21 18.45
C THR A 714 1.29 1.51 17.64
N GLU A 715 1.55 1.43 16.34
CA GLU A 715 1.69 2.56 15.41
C GLU A 715 0.60 2.44 14.32
N TYR A 716 -0.54 3.09 14.55
CA TYR A 716 -1.72 3.06 13.65
C TYR A 716 -2.27 4.46 13.34
N GLY A 717 -1.47 5.50 13.56
CA GLY A 717 -1.82 6.87 13.21
C GLY A 717 -1.90 7.09 11.69
N SER A 718 -2.39 8.26 11.27
CA SER A 718 -2.52 8.61 9.84
C SER A 718 -1.20 8.48 9.06
N ASN A 719 -0.07 8.85 9.68
CA ASN A 719 1.26 8.66 9.09
C ASN A 719 1.62 7.18 8.93
N ASP A 720 1.34 6.39 9.97
CA ASP A 720 1.75 4.98 10.05
C ASP A 720 0.96 4.14 9.06
N ARG A 721 -0.32 4.45 8.84
CA ARG A 721 -1.21 3.77 7.88
C ARG A 721 -0.77 3.90 6.42
N ARG A 722 0.15 4.82 6.11
CA ARG A 722 0.75 4.95 4.77
C ARG A 722 1.91 3.99 4.58
N TYR A 723 2.52 3.48 5.65
CA TYR A 723 3.60 2.50 5.59
C TYR A 723 3.06 1.08 5.45
N PHE A 724 3.69 0.27 4.62
CA PHE A 724 3.28 -1.11 4.37
C PHE A 724 4.47 -1.93 3.89
N LEU A 725 4.29 -3.25 3.83
CA LEU A 725 5.30 -4.18 3.34
C LEU A 725 5.09 -4.47 1.85
N LEU A 726 5.98 -3.94 1.01
CA LEU A 726 6.19 -4.49 -0.33
C LEU A 726 7.18 -5.65 -0.21
N GLY A 727 6.65 -6.88 -0.20
CA GLY A 727 7.42 -8.08 0.04
C GLY A 727 6.59 -9.23 0.60
N ASP A 728 7.27 -10.34 0.81
CA ASP A 728 6.67 -11.56 1.35
C ASP A 728 6.56 -11.50 2.90
N PRO A 729 5.35 -11.56 3.48
CA PRO A 729 5.17 -11.51 4.92
C PRO A 729 5.70 -12.76 5.64
N ALA A 730 5.84 -13.90 4.98
CA ALA A 730 6.36 -15.14 5.58
C ALA A 730 7.91 -15.19 5.61
N LEU A 731 8.58 -14.28 4.91
CA LEU A 731 10.03 -14.25 4.80
C LEU A 731 10.69 -13.83 6.13
N ARG A 732 11.83 -14.44 6.44
CA ARG A 732 12.72 -14.03 7.54
C ARG A 732 14.00 -13.44 6.96
N LEU A 733 14.41 -12.30 7.49
CA LEU A 733 15.73 -11.74 7.14
C LEU A 733 16.83 -12.66 7.67
N LYS A 734 17.94 -12.74 6.93
CA LYS A 734 19.12 -13.57 7.21
C LYS A 734 19.96 -13.06 8.40
N LEU A 735 19.31 -12.67 9.49
CA LEU A 735 19.96 -12.35 10.76
C LEU A 735 20.46 -13.64 11.43
N PRO A 736 21.64 -13.61 12.09
CA PRO A 736 22.12 -14.76 12.85
C PRO A 736 21.16 -15.21 13.96
N ASP A 737 21.05 -16.53 14.11
CA ASP A 737 20.15 -17.19 15.06
C ASP A 737 20.72 -17.29 16.46
N LEU A 738 22.05 -17.43 16.60
CA LEU A 738 22.73 -17.58 17.88
C LEU A 738 23.38 -16.26 18.33
N THR A 739 23.60 -16.13 19.64
CA THR A 739 24.34 -15.00 20.21
C THR A 739 25.78 -15.44 20.47
N VAL A 740 26.75 -14.58 20.16
CA VAL A 740 28.15 -14.79 20.53
C VAL A 740 28.49 -13.87 21.69
N GLN A 741 29.02 -14.43 22.77
CA GLN A 741 29.51 -13.68 23.91
C GLN A 741 31.04 -13.77 23.96
N VAL A 742 31.70 -12.62 24.07
CA VAL A 742 33.12 -12.58 24.43
C VAL A 742 33.20 -12.67 25.96
N ASP A 743 33.82 -13.72 26.46
CA ASP A 743 33.86 -14.04 27.90
C ASP A 743 35.05 -13.37 28.59
N SER A 744 36.22 -13.34 27.95
CA SER A 744 37.43 -12.69 28.47
C SER A 744 38.34 -12.10 27.39
N ILE A 745 39.09 -11.05 27.75
CA ILE A 745 40.22 -10.49 26.98
C ILE A 745 41.47 -10.58 27.85
N SER A 746 42.54 -11.19 27.34
CA SER A 746 43.82 -11.39 28.03
C SER A 746 43.65 -11.92 29.46
N HIS A 747 42.78 -12.93 29.61
CA HIS A 747 42.38 -13.58 30.87
C HIS A 747 41.52 -12.74 31.82
N PHE A 748 41.22 -11.48 31.51
CA PHE A 748 40.30 -10.65 32.28
C PHE A 748 38.86 -10.89 31.84
N PRO A 749 37.96 -11.36 32.72
CA PRO A 749 36.56 -11.51 32.41
C PRO A 749 35.92 -10.16 32.06
N ILE A 750 35.09 -10.12 31.03
CA ILE A 750 34.49 -8.87 30.51
C ILE A 750 33.24 -8.45 31.31
N ARG A 751 32.86 -9.21 32.35
CA ARG A 751 31.53 -9.11 32.98
C ARG A 751 31.14 -7.72 33.49
N ASP A 752 32.07 -6.80 33.77
CA ASP A 752 31.79 -5.36 34.03
C ASP A 752 33.02 -4.43 33.89
N THR A 753 34.16 -4.93 33.38
CA THR A 753 35.45 -4.20 33.38
C THR A 753 35.91 -3.88 31.96
N SER A 754 36.30 -2.62 31.72
CA SER A 754 37.06 -2.29 30.52
C SER A 754 38.48 -2.81 30.65
N VAL A 755 38.94 -3.53 29.64
CA VAL A 755 40.31 -4.02 29.50
C VAL A 755 41.10 -3.02 28.68
N THR A 756 42.25 -2.61 29.20
CA THR A 756 43.18 -1.74 28.48
C THR A 756 44.31 -2.60 27.92
N ALA A 757 44.62 -2.42 26.64
CA ALA A 757 45.76 -3.03 25.97
C ALA A 757 46.61 -1.95 25.31
N CYS A 758 47.84 -2.29 24.95
CA CYS A 758 48.71 -1.43 24.17
C CYS A 758 48.73 -1.86 22.69
N ALA A 759 48.96 -0.91 21.78
CA ALA A 759 49.38 -1.25 20.42
C ALA A 759 50.69 -2.05 20.48
N LEU A 760 50.87 -3.01 19.57
CA LEU A 760 51.92 -4.05 19.57
C LEU A 760 51.79 -5.11 20.68
N GLU A 761 50.76 -5.05 21.52
CA GLU A 761 50.44 -6.13 22.47
C GLU A 761 49.71 -7.26 21.74
N GLN A 762 50.08 -8.50 22.04
CA GLN A 762 49.32 -9.68 21.66
C GLN A 762 48.20 -9.90 22.68
N ILE A 763 46.95 -9.83 22.21
CA ILE A 763 45.78 -10.09 23.06
C ILE A 763 45.19 -11.47 22.76
N THR A 764 44.59 -12.09 23.77
CA THR A 764 43.87 -13.36 23.63
C THR A 764 42.41 -13.20 24.05
N LEU A 765 41.49 -13.59 23.18
CA LEU A 765 40.05 -13.59 23.41
C LEU A 765 39.59 -15.02 23.66
N SER A 766 38.71 -15.18 24.64
CA SER A 766 37.88 -16.39 24.78
C SER A 766 36.43 -15.99 24.70
N GLY A 767 35.62 -16.76 23.97
CA GLY A 767 34.19 -16.54 23.91
C GLY A 767 33.38 -17.81 23.64
N SER A 768 32.07 -17.68 23.80
CA SER A 768 31.11 -18.76 23.70
C SER A 768 29.94 -18.40 22.79
N ILE A 769 29.45 -19.38 22.03
CA ILE A 769 28.21 -19.31 21.27
C ILE A 769 27.09 -19.76 22.19
N ARG A 770 26.00 -19.00 22.25
CA ARG A 770 24.91 -19.18 23.22
C ARG A 770 23.56 -19.18 22.55
N ASP A 771 22.65 -19.95 23.12
CA ASP A 771 21.23 -19.86 22.81
C ASP A 771 20.70 -18.48 23.27
N PRO A 772 19.99 -17.74 22.41
CA PRO A 772 19.54 -16.39 22.71
C PRO A 772 18.40 -16.30 23.73
N ILE A 773 17.73 -17.42 24.06
CA ILE A 773 16.63 -17.47 25.05
C ILE A 773 17.16 -17.96 26.40
N THR A 774 17.81 -19.13 26.42
CA THR A 774 18.26 -19.76 27.68
C THR A 774 19.58 -19.16 28.17
N ASN A 775 20.34 -18.52 27.27
CA ASN A 775 21.71 -18.06 27.49
C ASN A 775 22.71 -19.17 27.82
N GLU A 776 22.29 -20.44 27.65
CA GLU A 776 23.16 -21.59 27.79
C GLU A 776 24.11 -21.70 26.58
N PRO A 777 25.34 -22.20 26.76
CA PRO A 777 26.24 -22.49 25.66
C PRO A 777 25.61 -23.44 24.65
N ALA A 778 25.85 -23.18 23.36
CA ALA A 778 25.48 -24.08 22.28
C ALA A 778 26.51 -25.22 22.19
N ASP A 779 26.48 -26.11 23.18
CA ASP A 779 27.29 -27.33 23.21
C ASP A 779 26.95 -28.15 21.95
N GLN A 780 27.94 -28.66 21.19
CA GLN A 780 27.82 -29.20 19.82
C GLN A 780 27.82 -28.18 18.67
N PHE A 781 28.43 -27.00 18.86
CA PHE A 781 28.74 -26.10 17.76
C PHE A 781 30.23 -26.16 17.41
N ASP A 782 30.56 -26.88 16.33
CA ASP A 782 31.88 -26.86 15.70
C ASP A 782 31.83 -26.01 14.43
N GLY A 783 32.83 -25.13 14.24
CA GLY A 783 32.81 -24.20 13.13
C GLY A 783 33.93 -23.16 13.16
N VAL A 784 33.62 -21.98 12.62
CA VAL A 784 34.57 -20.87 12.51
C VAL A 784 33.99 -19.60 13.13
N ALA A 785 34.80 -18.89 13.91
CA ALA A 785 34.57 -17.55 14.43
C ALA A 785 35.44 -16.55 13.67
N VAL A 786 34.80 -15.64 12.94
CA VAL A 786 35.44 -14.47 12.37
C VAL A 786 35.40 -13.33 13.39
N VAL A 787 36.57 -12.96 13.90
CA VAL A 787 36.75 -11.89 14.86
C VAL A 787 37.20 -10.64 14.10
N SER A 788 36.46 -9.54 14.26
CA SER A 788 36.79 -8.23 13.67
C SER A 788 36.93 -7.19 14.77
N LEU A 789 38.12 -6.61 14.92
CA LEU A 789 38.37 -5.49 15.83
C LEU A 789 38.42 -4.20 15.01
N PHE A 790 37.58 -3.24 15.38
CA PHE A 790 37.62 -1.88 14.89
C PHE A 790 38.16 -0.96 15.97
N ASP A 791 38.90 0.06 15.54
CA ASP A 791 39.43 1.11 16.39
C ASP A 791 38.31 1.89 17.09
N ALA A 792 38.69 2.76 18.03
CA ALA A 792 37.78 3.66 18.70
C ALA A 792 36.93 4.47 17.70
N ASP A 793 35.64 4.63 18.03
CA ASP A 793 34.75 5.45 17.21
C ASP A 793 35.24 6.90 17.15
N VAL A 794 35.11 7.50 15.97
CA VAL A 794 35.47 8.90 15.69
C VAL A 794 34.23 9.76 15.70
N VAL A 795 34.27 10.88 16.42
CA VAL A 795 33.23 11.92 16.34
C VAL A 795 33.47 12.75 15.10
N MET A 796 32.52 12.73 14.17
CA MET A 796 32.52 13.62 13.02
C MET A 796 31.79 14.91 13.39
N GLN A 797 32.40 16.05 13.05
CA GLN A 797 31.77 17.37 13.09
C GLN A 797 31.93 18.02 11.74
N ILE A 798 30.82 18.22 11.03
CA ILE A 798 30.82 18.66 9.64
C ILE A 798 29.87 19.84 9.48
N GLN A 799 30.29 20.82 8.68
CA GLN A 799 29.43 21.87 8.17
C GLN A 799 29.33 21.67 6.66
N ASP A 800 28.12 21.53 6.15
CA ASP A 800 27.90 21.32 4.72
C ASP A 800 28.13 22.63 3.96
N PRO A 801 29.10 22.69 3.02
CA PRO A 801 29.30 23.88 2.18
C PRO A 801 28.03 24.31 1.42
N ALA A 802 27.15 23.37 1.07
CA ALA A 802 25.89 23.66 0.38
C ALA A 802 24.94 24.48 1.26
N GLU A 803 24.86 24.20 2.56
CA GLU A 803 24.07 24.99 3.51
C GLU A 803 24.71 26.33 3.84
N LEU A 804 26.03 26.36 3.99
CA LEU A 804 26.77 27.60 4.22
C LEU A 804 26.52 28.60 3.08
N ALA A 805 26.44 28.12 1.84
CA ALA A 805 26.08 28.93 0.68
C ALA A 805 24.65 29.50 0.72
N LEU A 806 23.75 28.86 1.47
CA LEU A 806 22.38 29.33 1.74
C LEU A 806 22.29 30.21 3.00
N GLY A 807 23.41 30.45 3.70
CA GLY A 807 23.47 31.28 4.91
C GLY A 807 23.16 30.54 6.22
N TYR A 808 23.11 29.21 6.21
CA TYR A 808 22.88 28.39 7.41
C TYR A 808 24.20 27.90 8.00
N THR A 809 24.29 27.81 9.33
CA THR A 809 25.49 27.36 10.06
C THR A 809 25.23 26.07 10.84
N THR A 810 24.55 25.11 10.22
CA THR A 810 24.27 23.81 10.82
C THR A 810 25.58 23.04 11.03
N THR A 811 25.80 22.51 12.24
CA THR A 811 26.88 21.56 12.51
C THR A 811 26.28 20.17 12.68
N TYR A 812 26.62 19.26 11.78
CA TYR A 812 26.26 17.85 11.87
C TYR A 812 27.24 17.14 12.79
N GLN A 813 26.71 16.36 13.73
CA GLN A 813 27.51 15.55 14.64
C GLN A 813 27.01 14.11 14.66
N PHE A 814 27.91 13.18 14.38
CA PHE A 814 27.62 11.73 14.37
C PHE A 814 28.89 10.92 14.62
N TRP A 815 28.70 9.64 14.98
CA TRP A 815 29.82 8.73 15.25
C TRP A 815 30.09 7.84 14.05
N LYS A 816 31.36 7.72 13.64
CA LYS A 816 31.81 6.72 12.67
C LYS A 816 32.65 5.65 13.35
N THR A 817 32.47 4.41 12.90
CA THR A 817 33.32 3.29 13.32
C THR A 817 34.76 3.55 12.92
N GLY A 818 35.69 3.34 13.85
CA GLY A 818 37.12 3.45 13.58
C GLY A 818 37.60 2.45 12.53
N GLY A 819 38.83 2.63 12.05
CA GLY A 819 39.45 1.73 11.07
C GLY A 819 39.53 0.29 11.59
N MET A 820 39.55 -0.68 10.68
CA MET A 820 39.71 -2.09 11.06
C MET A 820 41.14 -2.33 11.54
N LEU A 821 41.30 -2.80 12.78
CA LEU A 821 42.58 -3.13 13.40
C LEU A 821 42.94 -4.61 13.26
N HIS A 822 41.93 -5.49 13.23
CA HIS A 822 42.13 -6.93 13.04
C HIS A 822 40.91 -7.56 12.37
N ARG A 823 41.15 -8.54 11.50
CA ARG A 823 40.13 -9.49 11.03
C ARG A 823 40.77 -10.87 10.85
N GLY A 824 40.29 -11.86 11.59
CA GLY A 824 40.83 -13.22 11.57
C GLY A 824 39.75 -14.28 11.76
N ALA A 825 39.99 -15.47 11.21
CA ALA A 825 39.13 -16.63 11.36
C ALA A 825 39.76 -17.64 12.32
N TYR A 826 38.99 -18.09 13.31
CA TYR A 826 39.45 -18.97 14.39
C TYR A 826 38.51 -20.17 14.55
N PRO A 827 39.01 -21.35 14.92
CA PRO A 827 38.17 -22.52 15.11
C PRO A 827 37.26 -22.34 16.33
N VAL A 828 36.04 -22.85 16.21
CA VAL A 828 35.08 -23.04 17.28
C VAL A 828 34.99 -24.53 17.56
N HIS A 829 35.14 -24.91 18.83
CA HIS A 829 34.97 -26.28 19.30
C HIS A 829 33.99 -26.32 20.46
N ASP A 830 32.97 -27.17 20.36
CA ASP A 830 31.92 -27.32 21.38
C ASP A 830 31.35 -25.97 21.85
N GLY A 831 31.09 -25.07 20.89
CA GLY A 831 30.52 -23.75 21.18
C GLY A 831 31.50 -22.75 21.81
N GLN A 832 32.80 -23.05 21.88
CA GLN A 832 33.82 -22.15 22.41
C GLN A 832 34.88 -21.80 21.36
N PHE A 833 35.39 -20.57 21.39
CA PHE A 833 36.49 -20.14 20.53
C PHE A 833 37.57 -19.40 21.30
N HIS A 834 38.79 -19.52 20.78
CA HIS A 834 39.96 -18.80 21.26
C HIS A 834 40.60 -18.07 20.09
N ALA A 835 40.86 -16.78 20.25
CA ALA A 835 41.46 -15.94 19.22
C ALA A 835 42.64 -15.17 19.80
N SER A 836 43.80 -15.26 19.15
CA SER A 836 45.01 -14.53 19.57
C SER A 836 45.56 -13.75 18.40
N PHE A 837 45.78 -12.45 18.60
CA PHE A 837 46.33 -11.56 17.58
C PHE A 837 47.01 -10.33 18.20
N THR A 838 47.88 -9.70 17.42
CA THR A 838 48.61 -8.50 17.80
C THR A 838 47.83 -7.26 17.38
N ILE A 839 47.71 -6.27 18.28
CA ILE A 839 47.11 -4.98 17.95
C ILE A 839 48.12 -4.18 17.10
N PRO A 840 47.74 -3.68 15.91
CA PRO A 840 48.68 -2.97 15.06
C PRO A 840 49.15 -1.67 15.71
N LYS A 841 50.38 -1.25 15.38
CA LYS A 841 50.97 0.00 15.87
C LYS A 841 50.14 1.24 15.51
N ASP A 842 49.42 1.19 14.40
CA ASP A 842 48.61 2.29 13.88
C ASP A 842 47.28 2.48 14.61
N ALA A 843 46.98 1.64 15.62
CA ALA A 843 45.80 1.83 16.46
C ALA A 843 45.82 3.21 17.13
N THR A 844 44.68 3.90 17.10
CA THR A 844 44.54 5.21 17.73
C THR A 844 44.66 5.07 19.24
N LEU A 845 45.62 5.77 19.84
CA LEU A 845 45.74 5.85 21.29
C LEU A 845 44.58 6.68 21.83
N SER A 846 43.56 6.02 22.35
CA SER A 846 42.30 6.64 22.74
C SER A 846 41.76 6.07 24.04
N GLU A 847 41.20 6.94 24.86
CA GLU A 847 40.38 6.53 25.99
C GLU A 847 39.00 6.06 25.54
N ASN A 848 38.59 6.21 24.28
CA ASN A 848 37.35 5.64 23.77
C ASN A 848 37.50 4.13 23.49
N PRO A 849 36.43 3.33 23.69
CA PRO A 849 36.52 1.89 23.49
C PRO A 849 36.53 1.53 22.01
N CYS A 850 37.33 0.51 21.68
CA CYS A 850 37.29 -0.19 20.41
C CYS A 850 35.96 -0.97 20.27
N ARG A 851 35.61 -1.36 19.04
CA ARG A 851 34.47 -2.26 18.79
C ARG A 851 34.96 -3.61 18.32
N LEU A 852 34.69 -4.65 19.11
CA LEU A 852 34.97 -6.02 18.73
C LEU A 852 33.67 -6.68 18.26
N HIS A 853 33.64 -7.19 17.03
CA HIS A 853 32.55 -7.99 16.49
C HIS A 853 33.02 -9.43 16.31
N VAL A 854 32.16 -10.38 16.64
CA VAL A 854 32.41 -11.79 16.38
C VAL A 854 31.22 -12.35 15.64
N TRP A 855 31.50 -13.02 14.54
CA TRP A 855 30.51 -13.70 13.71
C TRP A 855 30.93 -15.15 13.55
N THR A 856 29.99 -16.07 13.72
CA THR A 856 30.27 -17.51 13.72
C THR A 856 29.44 -18.21 12.67
N THR A 857 30.03 -19.25 12.06
CA THR A 857 29.34 -20.16 11.14
C THR A 857 29.69 -21.58 11.54
N ARG A 858 28.67 -22.44 11.67
CA ARG A 858 28.84 -23.87 11.90
C ARG A 858 29.36 -24.55 10.63
N ASP A 859 30.06 -25.66 10.76
CA ASP A 859 30.63 -26.39 9.60
C ASP A 859 29.60 -26.76 8.52
N ASP A 860 28.35 -27.04 8.90
CA ASP A 860 27.28 -27.34 7.95
C ASP A 860 26.63 -26.10 7.30
N GLN A 861 27.10 -24.90 7.67
CA GLN A 861 26.63 -23.58 7.22
C GLN A 861 25.16 -23.27 7.49
N LYS A 862 24.48 -24.08 8.33
CA LYS A 862 23.05 -23.89 8.64
C LYS A 862 22.80 -23.02 9.85
N GLN A 863 23.80 -22.85 10.71
CA GLN A 863 23.69 -22.04 11.92
C GLN A 863 24.79 -20.99 11.93
N THR A 864 24.37 -19.76 12.21
CA THR A 864 25.27 -18.62 12.37
C THR A 864 24.95 -17.91 13.67
N GLY A 865 25.98 -17.37 14.31
CA GLY A 865 25.85 -16.53 15.49
C GLY A 865 26.58 -15.20 15.32
N PHE A 866 26.18 -14.20 16.10
CA PHE A 866 26.88 -12.92 16.13
C PHE A 866 26.88 -12.27 17.51
N GLY A 867 27.82 -11.39 17.74
CA GLY A 867 27.92 -10.60 18.96
C GLY A 867 28.92 -9.48 18.82
N SER A 868 28.88 -8.56 19.78
CA SER A 868 29.87 -7.50 19.88
C SER A 868 30.16 -7.12 21.33
N THR A 869 31.28 -6.44 21.54
CA THR A 869 31.64 -5.84 22.82
C THR A 869 32.46 -4.57 22.63
N ARG A 870 32.37 -3.67 23.61
CA ARG A 870 33.13 -2.41 23.72
C ARG A 870 34.07 -2.42 24.93
N ALA A 871 34.49 -3.60 25.37
CA ALA A 871 35.29 -3.74 26.58
C ALA A 871 36.76 -3.38 26.39
N LEU A 872 37.29 -3.36 25.16
CA LEU A 872 38.70 -3.09 24.89
C LEU A 872 38.96 -1.59 24.68
N ARG A 873 40.01 -1.06 25.29
CA ARG A 873 40.59 0.26 25.01
C ARG A 873 42.06 0.10 24.63
N VAL A 874 42.53 0.90 23.67
CA VAL A 874 43.94 0.94 23.28
C VAL A 874 44.48 2.33 23.54
N ASN A 875 45.33 2.50 24.55
CA ASN A 875 45.81 3.83 24.98
C ASN A 875 47.32 3.92 25.25
N CYS A 876 48.06 2.85 24.99
CA CYS A 876 49.51 2.78 25.13
C CYS A 876 50.14 2.06 23.93
N VAL A 877 51.46 2.11 23.82
CA VAL A 877 52.23 1.31 22.85
C VAL A 877 53.20 0.44 23.65
N GLN A 878 53.15 -0.87 23.44
CA GLN A 878 54.07 -1.80 24.06
C GLN A 878 55.41 -1.74 23.33
N ILE A 879 56.51 -1.77 24.09
CA ILE A 879 57.82 -1.98 23.51
C ILE A 879 57.88 -3.45 23.08
N ALA A 880 57.84 -3.71 21.77
CA ALA A 880 57.85 -5.05 21.22
C ALA A 880 59.06 -5.83 21.75
N SER A 881 58.82 -7.01 22.33
CA SER A 881 59.87 -7.91 22.81
C SER A 881 60.55 -8.69 21.68
N VAL A 882 59.96 -8.69 20.48
CA VAL A 882 60.44 -9.35 19.26
C VAL A 882 60.34 -8.35 18.11
N GLU A 883 61.47 -8.10 17.41
CA GLU A 883 61.46 -7.34 16.16
C GLU A 883 61.26 -8.31 15.00
N ASP A 884 60.11 -8.24 14.33
CA ASP A 884 59.91 -8.86 13.03
C ASP A 884 60.53 -7.99 11.93
N ARG A 885 61.39 -8.59 11.12
CA ARG A 885 62.09 -7.93 10.01
C ARG A 885 61.89 -8.68 8.69
N ASP A 886 61.19 -9.81 8.72
CA ASP A 886 60.91 -10.58 7.53
C ASP A 886 59.67 -9.97 6.85
N GLY A 887 59.63 -10.04 5.51
CA GLY A 887 58.44 -9.63 4.77
C GLY A 887 57.42 -10.77 4.67
N PRO A 888 56.16 -10.48 4.31
CA PRO A 888 55.15 -11.52 4.15
C PRO A 888 55.55 -12.51 3.05
N GLU A 889 55.27 -13.79 3.27
CA GLU A 889 55.26 -14.82 2.24
C GLU A 889 54.10 -14.52 1.28
N ILE A 890 54.41 -14.30 0.00
CA ILE A 890 53.43 -13.96 -1.05
C ILE A 890 53.38 -15.10 -2.08
N THR A 891 52.19 -15.66 -2.30
CA THR A 891 51.95 -16.61 -3.39
C THR A 891 50.82 -16.10 -4.28
N ILE A 892 51.06 -16.04 -5.59
CA ILE A 892 50.13 -15.48 -6.58
C ILE A 892 49.65 -16.58 -7.51
N TYR A 893 48.34 -16.59 -7.77
CA TYR A 893 47.68 -17.47 -8.72
C TYR A 893 46.73 -16.68 -9.63
N LEU A 894 46.44 -17.25 -10.79
CA LEU A 894 45.44 -16.74 -11.73
C LEU A 894 44.37 -17.80 -11.96
N ASP A 895 43.09 -17.43 -11.81
CA ASP A 895 41.88 -18.26 -11.94
C ASP A 895 41.73 -19.43 -10.96
N SER A 896 42.83 -20.04 -10.49
CA SER A 896 42.81 -21.20 -9.62
C SER A 896 44.08 -21.29 -8.79
N ARG A 897 43.99 -21.72 -7.52
CA ARG A 897 45.16 -22.04 -6.67
C ARG A 897 46.00 -23.22 -7.17
N ASN A 898 45.58 -23.87 -8.26
CA ASN A 898 46.40 -24.87 -8.96
C ASN A 898 47.24 -24.27 -10.09
N PHE A 899 47.11 -22.97 -10.38
CA PHE A 899 47.84 -22.26 -11.43
C PHE A 899 49.35 -22.43 -11.28
N ARG A 900 50.01 -22.67 -12.41
CA ARG A 900 51.46 -22.68 -12.54
C ARG A 900 51.87 -21.68 -13.61
N SER A 901 53.03 -21.06 -13.41
CA SER A 901 53.60 -20.14 -14.40
C SER A 901 53.71 -20.83 -15.77
N GLY A 902 53.08 -20.22 -16.79
CA GLY A 902 52.97 -20.77 -18.15
C GLY A 902 51.62 -21.39 -18.51
N ASP A 903 50.70 -21.55 -17.55
CA ASP A 903 49.35 -22.03 -17.82
C ASP A 903 48.52 -21.01 -18.61
N LEU A 904 47.55 -21.51 -19.38
CA LEU A 904 46.54 -20.68 -20.06
C LEU A 904 45.51 -20.19 -19.05
N VAL A 905 45.25 -18.88 -19.08
CA VAL A 905 44.26 -18.20 -18.21
C VAL A 905 43.17 -17.54 -19.04
N ARG A 906 42.04 -17.18 -18.42
CA ARG A 906 40.97 -16.44 -19.08
C ARG A 906 41.45 -15.04 -19.49
N SER A 907 40.75 -14.42 -20.45
CA SER A 907 41.04 -13.04 -20.89
C SER A 907 40.84 -11.98 -19.80
N ASN A 908 40.12 -12.32 -18.74
CA ASN A 908 40.01 -11.53 -17.51
C ASN A 908 40.15 -12.50 -16.32
N PRO A 909 41.39 -12.86 -15.94
CA PRO A 909 41.61 -13.90 -14.93
C PRO A 909 41.35 -13.36 -13.53
N GLU A 910 40.85 -14.23 -12.63
CA GLU A 910 40.74 -13.88 -11.21
C GLU A 910 42.13 -13.90 -10.56
N LEU A 911 42.61 -12.76 -10.07
CA LEU A 911 43.85 -12.68 -9.31
C LEU A 911 43.61 -13.21 -7.89
N ILE A 912 44.33 -14.27 -7.51
CA ILE A 912 44.28 -14.85 -6.18
C ILE A 912 45.65 -14.67 -5.53
N VAL A 913 45.71 -13.94 -4.43
CA VAL A 913 46.96 -13.72 -3.68
C VAL A 913 46.80 -14.30 -2.28
N ASP A 914 47.64 -15.28 -1.95
CA ASP A 914 47.77 -15.80 -0.59
C ASP A 914 48.95 -15.10 0.08
N LEU A 915 48.68 -14.43 1.20
CA LEU A 915 49.68 -13.69 1.96
C LEU A 915 49.77 -14.27 3.38
N ARG A 916 50.99 -14.44 3.90
CA ARG A 916 51.24 -14.93 5.26
C ARG A 916 52.39 -14.20 5.92
N ASP A 917 52.22 -13.82 7.17
CA ASP A 917 53.23 -13.17 8.01
C ASP A 917 53.06 -13.67 9.46
N GLU A 918 54.15 -13.79 10.22
CA GLU A 918 54.10 -14.30 11.60
C GLU A 918 53.49 -13.29 12.57
N THR A 919 53.76 -11.99 12.39
CA THR A 919 53.17 -10.91 13.21
C THR A 919 51.88 -10.35 12.64
N GLY A 920 51.55 -10.75 11.41
CA GLY A 920 50.32 -10.42 10.72
C GLY A 920 50.49 -9.24 9.78
N ILE A 921 49.59 -9.14 8.80
CA ILE A 921 49.71 -8.14 7.73
C ILE A 921 48.95 -6.89 8.11
N ASN A 922 49.67 -5.79 8.34
CA ASN A 922 49.05 -4.49 8.57
C ASN A 922 48.52 -3.91 7.24
N SER A 923 47.22 -4.10 7.00
CA SER A 923 46.49 -3.49 5.90
C SER A 923 45.50 -2.43 6.38
N THR A 924 45.73 -1.82 7.54
CA THR A 924 44.79 -0.83 8.11
C THR A 924 44.61 0.40 7.21
N GLY A 925 45.59 0.70 6.35
CA GLY A 925 45.57 1.83 5.43
C GLY A 925 45.63 3.21 6.09
N ILE A 926 45.77 3.25 7.42
CA ILE A 926 45.86 4.47 8.24
C ILE A 926 47.27 5.10 8.13
N GLY A 927 48.29 4.26 7.91
CA GLY A 927 49.68 4.67 7.70
C GLY A 927 50.08 4.79 6.22
N VAL A 928 51.00 5.71 5.92
CA VAL A 928 51.64 5.81 4.59
C VAL A 928 52.47 4.54 4.33
N GLY A 929 52.20 3.86 3.22
CA GLY A 929 52.92 2.64 2.82
C GLY A 929 52.30 1.32 3.30
N HIS A 930 51.12 1.34 3.93
CA HIS A 930 50.42 0.13 4.41
C HIS A 930 49.28 -0.32 3.48
N LYS A 931 49.39 -0.03 2.18
CA LYS A 931 48.45 -0.51 1.15
C LYS A 931 49.00 -1.78 0.51
N ILE A 932 48.12 -2.70 0.12
CA ILE A 932 48.47 -3.79 -0.78
C ILE A 932 48.37 -3.22 -2.20
N GLU A 933 49.46 -3.28 -2.95
CA GLU A 933 49.55 -2.79 -4.32
C GLU A 933 49.94 -3.94 -5.23
N ALA A 934 49.33 -4.01 -6.41
CA ALA A 934 49.68 -4.99 -7.44
C ALA A 934 50.04 -4.27 -8.73
N TRP A 935 50.99 -4.85 -9.47
CA TRP A 935 51.36 -4.41 -10.81
C TRP A 935 50.90 -5.46 -11.81
N VAL A 936 50.06 -5.06 -12.74
CA VAL A 936 49.60 -5.89 -13.86
C VAL A 936 49.98 -5.18 -15.14
N ASP A 937 50.75 -5.85 -16.00
CA ASP A 937 51.25 -5.30 -17.28
C ASP A 937 51.91 -3.91 -17.16
N ASP A 938 52.79 -3.75 -16.17
CA ASP A 938 53.49 -2.50 -15.85
C ASP A 938 52.59 -1.32 -15.46
N ASN A 939 51.29 -1.56 -15.23
CA ASN A 939 50.37 -0.58 -14.70
C ASN A 939 50.09 -0.86 -13.21
N ILE A 940 50.10 0.20 -12.41
CA ILE A 940 49.81 0.10 -10.98
C ILE A 940 48.29 0.09 -10.79
N GLU A 941 47.76 -0.99 -10.23
CA GLU A 941 46.39 -1.02 -9.73
C GLU A 941 46.44 -1.18 -8.21
N ALA A 942 45.83 -0.23 -7.51
CA ALA A 942 45.56 -0.41 -6.08
C ALA A 942 44.41 -1.41 -5.95
N VAL A 943 44.65 -2.53 -5.26
CA VAL A 943 43.70 -3.65 -5.13
C VAL A 943 42.93 -3.57 -3.82
#